data_AF-A0A0W4ZSB5-F1
#
_entry.id   AF-A0A0W4ZSB5-F1
#
_cell.length_a   1.000
_cell.length_b   1.000
_cell.length_c   1.000
_cell.angle_alpha   90.00
_cell.angle_beta   90.00
_cell.angle_gamma   90.00
#
_symmetry.space_group_name_H-M   'P 1'
#
loop_
_entity.id
_entity.type
_entity.pdbx_description
1 polymer ?
#
loop_
_entity_poly.entity_id
_entity_poly.type
_entity_poly.pdbx_seq_one_letter_code
_entity_poly.pdbx_strand_id
1 'polypeptide(L)'
;MKVAALISGGKDSCYNMMYCIANGHEIIALANLQPLKQQEIDSYMYQTVGQEVVHLYGQAMNIPFYYEFITGSSIDKSLNYCRTLNDETEDLHRLLKRIQNLHPDLEAVSVGAILSNYQRTRVENVCKRLNLVCLAYLWKRNQKDLLEEMISQNLHAIIIKSHLGKSLVEIKDYLLEMNKRYNLNICGEGGEYESLVLDCPIFQKKIKILKSQIVNHSSDDVAYFNFVAKLEEKSFINTKWKEKFILPQELNEKYKQLKKIIDDDYKNREYKQNYIIPIISIKKNINNKLFMTFSNLKNLVAIGEISAYLNSIDSKTYTLEEEFHCCMNKLKDNLRKYSLELSNIIFVELIFKKKEHISHIDALYNQYFNFPKPPSRIYINCNNLKFNRLQISILADSSDKKRSVVYVHSRNYWIPANIGFYSHALIFENMIFTSGQTGLIPSTMCLPYPKSFSSEVVISLQNLERIFENIKIFSILCIAFISNEYYVLLTNEIWKHSFLYNNDCLIILVNSLSSEALIEWNIIGKKECENSYDGIIKSNLWSISFFTYKISEDSELSLEAILGTLLHSFEEKFTNGKILSSTIYYNSKSFEKVKSPETISKAISDTIQSLLGYRIESHCISTNGIWISGETITPVAITIKIIYFLF
;
A
#
# COMPACT_ATOMS: atom_id res chain seq x y z
N MET A 1 -20.62 8.31 -6.55
CA MET A 1 -20.54 8.93 -5.23
C MET A 1 -20.96 10.39 -5.34
N LYS A 2 -21.69 10.91 -4.35
CA LYS A 2 -21.93 12.34 -4.14
C LYS A 2 -20.81 12.96 -3.30
N VAL A 3 -20.38 14.16 -3.69
CA VAL A 3 -19.10 14.74 -3.27
C VAL A 3 -19.26 16.19 -2.79
N ALA A 4 -18.63 16.51 -1.66
CA ALA A 4 -18.32 17.88 -1.25
C ALA A 4 -16.90 18.24 -1.72
N ALA A 5 -16.74 19.31 -2.49
CA ALA A 5 -15.43 19.73 -2.98
C ALA A 5 -14.80 20.78 -2.07
N LEU A 6 -13.61 20.50 -1.54
CA LEU A 6 -12.78 21.52 -0.88
C LEU A 6 -12.21 22.44 -1.98
N ILE A 7 -12.61 23.71 -1.95
CA ILE A 7 -12.18 24.72 -2.93
C ILE A 7 -11.38 25.85 -2.27
N SER A 8 -10.38 26.33 -3.01
CA SER A 8 -9.45 27.36 -2.58
C SER A 8 -9.37 28.57 -3.52
N GLY A 9 -10.06 28.50 -4.68
CA GLY A 9 -9.81 29.37 -5.82
C GLY A 9 -8.68 28.85 -6.74
N GLY A 10 -7.75 28.07 -6.20
CA GLY A 10 -6.61 27.50 -6.91
C GLY A 10 -6.98 26.45 -7.95
N LYS A 11 -6.17 26.42 -9.02
CA LYS A 11 -6.26 25.48 -10.15
C LYS A 11 -6.50 24.03 -9.73
N ASP A 12 -5.85 23.57 -8.67
CA ASP A 12 -5.81 22.16 -8.27
C ASP A 12 -7.13 21.70 -7.65
N SER A 13 -7.81 22.59 -6.92
CA SER A 13 -9.14 22.31 -6.39
C SER A 13 -10.17 22.13 -7.52
N CYS A 14 -10.16 23.02 -8.52
CA CYS A 14 -10.99 22.90 -9.72
C CYS A 14 -10.62 21.69 -10.57
N TYR A 15 -9.33 21.39 -10.73
CA TYR A 15 -8.89 20.27 -11.55
C TYR A 15 -9.21 18.91 -10.90
N ASN A 16 -9.13 18.80 -9.56
CA ASN A 16 -9.59 17.62 -8.86
C ASN A 16 -11.13 17.45 -8.91
N MET A 17 -11.90 18.55 -8.95
CA MET A 17 -13.35 18.47 -9.25
C MET A 17 -13.61 17.94 -10.67
N MET A 18 -12.87 18.39 -11.68
CA MET A 18 -12.96 17.83 -13.04
C MET A 18 -12.65 16.33 -13.04
N TYR A 19 -11.61 15.90 -12.33
CA TYR A 19 -11.30 14.48 -12.15
C TYR A 19 -12.43 13.70 -11.48
N CYS A 20 -13.03 14.22 -10.41
CA CYS A 20 -14.18 13.55 -9.77
C CYS A 20 -15.35 13.39 -10.74
N ILE A 21 -15.69 14.43 -11.50
CA ILE A 21 -16.81 14.43 -12.45
C ILE A 21 -16.52 13.53 -13.68
N ALA A 22 -15.26 13.34 -14.04
CA ALA A 22 -14.81 12.40 -15.07
C ALA A 22 -14.78 10.94 -14.58
N ASN A 23 -14.48 10.69 -13.30
CA ASN A 23 -14.62 9.38 -12.64
C ASN A 23 -16.09 9.03 -12.27
N GLY A 24 -17.07 9.74 -12.85
CA GLY A 24 -18.50 9.45 -12.64
C GLY A 24 -19.05 9.85 -11.27
N HIS A 25 -18.46 10.85 -10.61
CA HIS A 25 -18.97 11.39 -9.35
C HIS A 25 -19.75 12.70 -9.57
N GLU A 26 -20.62 13.02 -8.60
CA GLU A 26 -21.48 14.20 -8.61
C GLU A 26 -20.99 15.18 -7.52
N ILE A 27 -20.66 16.42 -7.89
CA ILE A 27 -20.35 17.46 -6.91
C ILE A 27 -21.67 18.10 -6.47
N ILE A 28 -22.03 17.95 -5.19
CA ILE A 28 -23.30 18.44 -4.62
C ILE A 28 -23.11 19.64 -3.70
N ALA A 29 -21.88 19.90 -3.24
CA ALA A 29 -21.54 21.00 -2.36
C ALA A 29 -20.11 21.48 -2.63
N LEU A 30 -19.88 22.79 -2.50
CA LEU A 30 -18.56 23.40 -2.43
C LEU A 30 -18.28 23.82 -0.99
N ALA A 31 -17.05 23.62 -0.52
CA ALA A 31 -16.64 23.81 0.87
C ALA A 31 -15.33 24.61 0.92
N ASN A 32 -15.28 25.66 1.74
CA ASN A 32 -14.11 26.53 1.88
C ASN A 32 -13.89 26.92 3.36
N LEU A 33 -12.64 27.08 3.78
CA LEU A 33 -12.27 27.59 5.09
C LEU A 33 -11.66 28.97 4.93
N GLN A 34 -12.09 29.91 5.77
CA GLN A 34 -11.77 31.34 5.62
C GLN A 34 -11.11 31.89 6.88
N PRO A 35 -10.04 32.70 6.77
CA PRO A 35 -9.49 33.42 7.92
C PRO A 35 -10.54 34.38 8.53
N LEU A 36 -10.47 34.59 9.85
CA LEU A 36 -11.35 35.52 10.59
C LEU A 36 -11.17 37.00 10.21
N LYS A 37 -10.15 37.33 9.41
CA LYS A 37 -9.87 38.65 8.86
C LYS A 37 -9.59 38.51 7.37
N GLN A 38 -9.91 39.53 6.58
CA GLN A 38 -9.51 39.64 5.16
C GLN A 38 -8.02 40.02 5.05
N GLN A 39 -7.16 39.15 5.57
CA GLN A 39 -5.71 39.25 5.54
C GLN A 39 -5.15 37.86 5.23
N GLU A 40 -4.02 37.80 4.52
CA GLU A 40 -3.28 36.57 4.31
C GLU A 40 -2.81 35.99 5.66
N ILE A 41 -2.81 34.65 5.78
CA ILE A 41 -2.24 33.93 6.92
C ILE A 41 -1.37 32.77 6.44
N ASP A 42 -0.26 32.53 7.14
CA ASP A 42 0.67 31.41 6.90
C ASP A 42 0.07 30.06 7.36
N SER A 43 -1.02 29.62 6.73
CA SER A 43 -1.55 28.26 6.90
C SER A 43 -0.82 27.28 5.99
N TYR A 44 -0.35 26.17 6.55
CA TYR A 44 0.20 25.04 5.79
C TYR A 44 -0.90 24.26 5.02
N MET A 45 -2.19 24.54 5.31
CA MET A 45 -3.32 23.77 4.81
C MET A 45 -4.20 24.52 3.79
N TYR A 46 -4.30 25.86 3.88
CA TYR A 46 -5.29 26.63 3.12
C TYR A 46 -4.69 27.84 2.40
N GLN A 47 -4.93 27.91 1.10
CA GLN A 47 -4.78 29.13 0.30
C GLN A 47 -5.69 30.23 0.87
N THR A 48 -5.18 31.43 1.08
CA THR A 48 -6.00 32.57 1.55
C THR A 48 -6.00 33.77 0.61
N VAL A 49 -5.08 33.83 -0.37
CA VAL A 49 -5.14 34.84 -1.45
C VAL A 49 -6.28 34.52 -2.42
N GLY A 50 -7.07 35.53 -2.78
CA GLY A 50 -8.17 35.42 -3.73
C GLY A 50 -9.49 34.90 -3.15
N GLN A 51 -9.55 34.70 -1.82
CA GLN A 51 -10.74 34.30 -1.06
C GLN A 51 -11.99 35.14 -1.37
N GLU A 52 -11.79 36.41 -1.72
CA GLU A 52 -12.83 37.39 -2.05
C GLU A 52 -13.68 36.92 -3.25
N VAL A 53 -13.09 36.11 -4.13
CA VAL A 53 -13.71 35.62 -5.37
C VAL A 53 -14.25 34.19 -5.24
N VAL A 54 -13.77 33.40 -4.27
CA VAL A 54 -14.10 31.96 -4.13
C VAL A 54 -15.61 31.72 -3.97
N HIS A 55 -16.33 32.62 -3.29
CA HIS A 55 -17.79 32.52 -3.13
C HIS A 55 -18.56 32.54 -4.46
N LEU A 56 -18.01 33.15 -5.52
CA LEU A 56 -18.61 33.15 -6.86
C LEU A 56 -18.61 31.75 -7.51
N TYR A 57 -17.80 30.79 -7.02
CA TYR A 57 -17.68 29.46 -7.64
C TYR A 57 -18.99 28.67 -7.51
N GLY A 58 -19.71 28.81 -6.38
CA GLY A 58 -21.02 28.19 -6.20
C GLY A 58 -22.05 28.72 -7.22
N GLN A 59 -22.06 30.03 -7.45
CA GLN A 59 -22.90 30.67 -8.47
C GLN A 59 -22.45 30.35 -9.90
N ALA A 60 -21.14 30.22 -10.14
CA ALA A 60 -20.56 29.87 -11.43
C ALA A 60 -20.90 28.43 -11.85
N MET A 61 -20.91 27.49 -10.90
CA MET A 61 -21.23 26.06 -11.12
C MET A 61 -22.73 25.74 -10.97
N ASN A 62 -23.50 26.64 -10.32
CA ASN A 62 -24.84 26.39 -9.77
C ASN A 62 -24.87 25.25 -8.73
N ILE A 63 -23.97 25.34 -7.74
CA ILE A 63 -23.81 24.38 -6.63
C ILE A 63 -23.82 25.15 -5.29
N PRO A 64 -24.47 24.63 -4.23
CA PRO A 64 -24.40 25.22 -2.88
C PRO A 64 -22.96 25.44 -2.39
N PHE A 65 -22.67 26.66 -1.93
CA PHE A 65 -21.38 27.03 -1.34
C PHE A 65 -21.51 27.14 0.18
N TYR A 66 -20.62 26.44 0.89
CA TYR A 66 -20.51 26.46 2.35
C TYR A 66 -19.13 26.93 2.76
N TYR A 67 -19.08 27.81 3.76
CA TYR A 67 -17.83 28.23 4.38
C TYR A 67 -17.91 28.11 5.90
N GLU A 68 -16.74 28.01 6.53
CA GLU A 68 -16.53 28.02 7.99
C GLU A 68 -15.30 28.91 8.27
N PHE A 69 -15.22 29.53 9.45
CA PHE A 69 -14.05 30.32 9.81
C PHE A 69 -12.96 29.45 10.43
N ILE A 70 -11.70 29.73 10.05
CA ILE A 70 -10.51 29.17 10.68
C ILE A 70 -10.36 29.82 12.06
N THR A 71 -10.53 29.00 13.09
CA THR A 71 -10.46 29.37 14.52
C THR A 71 -9.33 28.65 15.25
N GLY A 72 -8.89 27.51 14.72
CA GLY A 72 -7.71 26.79 15.17
C GLY A 72 -6.42 27.32 14.53
N SER A 73 -5.31 26.67 14.84
CA SER A 73 -4.00 26.92 14.21
C SER A 73 -3.33 25.60 13.82
N SER A 74 -2.21 25.65 13.09
CA SER A 74 -1.43 24.45 12.76
C SER A 74 -0.66 23.94 13.99
N ILE A 75 -1.31 23.16 14.86
CA ILE A 75 -0.75 22.69 16.14
C ILE A 75 0.00 21.37 15.95
N ASP A 76 -0.68 20.35 15.42
CA ASP A 76 0.02 19.14 14.96
C ASP A 76 0.67 19.48 13.63
N LYS A 77 2.00 19.57 13.59
CA LYS A 77 2.78 19.80 12.37
C LYS A 77 3.37 18.53 11.74
N SER A 78 2.94 17.35 12.20
CA SER A 78 3.40 16.06 11.69
C SER A 78 2.76 15.68 10.36
N LEU A 79 3.37 14.70 9.67
CA LEU A 79 2.84 14.15 8.42
C LEU A 79 1.62 13.23 8.63
N ASN A 80 1.41 12.68 9.83
CA ASN A 80 0.33 11.73 10.13
C ASN A 80 -0.56 12.32 11.23
N TYR A 81 -1.51 13.18 10.84
CA TYR A 81 -2.31 13.98 11.77
C TYR A 81 -3.04 13.15 12.84
N CYS A 82 -2.77 13.51 14.10
CA CYS A 82 -3.46 13.07 15.30
C CYS A 82 -4.57 14.07 15.64
N ARG A 83 -5.75 13.60 16.07
CA ARG A 83 -6.84 14.51 16.46
C ARG A 83 -6.39 15.42 17.62
N THR A 84 -6.21 16.70 17.31
CA THR A 84 -5.63 17.70 18.21
C THR A 84 -6.64 18.81 18.48
N LEU A 85 -6.84 19.18 19.75
CA LEU A 85 -7.79 20.22 20.12
C LEU A 85 -7.28 21.59 19.67
N ASN A 86 -8.19 22.41 19.14
CA ASN A 86 -7.92 23.75 18.58
C ASN A 86 -6.99 23.75 17.34
N ASP A 87 -6.81 22.61 16.66
CA ASP A 87 -6.08 22.54 15.40
C ASP A 87 -6.98 22.95 14.22
N GLU A 88 -6.41 23.58 13.19
CA GLU A 88 -7.12 24.00 11.95
C GLU A 88 -7.88 22.84 11.28
N THR A 89 -7.41 21.60 11.46
CA THR A 89 -8.06 20.38 10.96
C THR A 89 -9.42 20.09 11.63
N GLU A 90 -9.64 20.54 12.87
CA GLU A 90 -10.94 20.39 13.54
C GLU A 90 -11.99 21.39 13.02
N ASP A 91 -11.56 22.50 12.40
CA ASP A 91 -12.46 23.44 11.72
C ASP A 91 -13.03 22.81 10.44
N LEU A 92 -12.19 22.12 9.67
CA LEU A 92 -12.60 21.31 8.52
C LEU A 92 -13.59 20.21 8.91
N HIS A 93 -13.37 19.55 10.06
CA HIS A 93 -14.30 18.57 10.59
C HIS A 93 -15.67 19.17 10.93
N ARG A 94 -15.74 20.39 11.49
CA ARG A 94 -17.03 21.07 11.73
C ARG A 94 -17.74 21.42 10.42
N LEU A 95 -17.03 21.97 9.45
CA LEU A 95 -17.57 22.31 8.13
C LEU A 95 -18.13 21.07 7.41
N LEU A 96 -17.33 20.01 7.26
CA LEU A 96 -17.77 18.80 6.55
C LEU A 96 -18.91 18.08 7.28
N LYS A 97 -18.91 18.05 8.62
CA LYS A 97 -20.03 17.51 9.40
C LYS A 97 -21.31 18.34 9.22
N ARG A 98 -21.21 19.67 9.13
CA ARG A 98 -22.36 20.55 8.83
C ARG A 98 -22.90 20.31 7.42
N ILE A 99 -22.04 20.06 6.44
CA ILE A 99 -22.48 19.71 5.07
C ILE A 99 -23.14 18.32 5.06
N GLN A 100 -22.56 17.32 5.72
CA GLN A 100 -23.12 15.96 5.83
C GLN A 100 -24.50 15.95 6.52
N ASN A 101 -24.72 16.82 7.53
CA ASN A 101 -26.04 16.98 8.15
C ASN A 101 -27.09 17.60 7.22
N LEU A 102 -26.67 18.40 6.22
CA LEU A 102 -27.54 19.04 5.23
C LEU A 102 -27.73 18.20 3.97
N HIS A 103 -26.76 17.32 3.66
CA HIS A 103 -26.76 16.36 2.56
C HIS A 103 -26.44 14.97 3.12
N PRO A 104 -27.44 14.24 3.68
CA PRO A 104 -27.22 12.94 4.32
C PRO A 104 -26.75 11.82 3.37
N ASP A 105 -26.84 12.07 2.07
CA ASP A 105 -26.36 11.22 0.97
C ASP A 105 -24.94 11.60 0.48
N LEU A 106 -24.23 12.47 1.21
CA LEU A 106 -22.82 12.77 1.00
C LEU A 106 -21.94 11.55 1.31
N GLU A 107 -21.21 11.04 0.30
CA GLU A 107 -20.34 9.86 0.41
C GLU A 107 -18.84 10.21 0.44
N ALA A 108 -18.44 11.36 -0.12
CA ALA A 108 -17.04 11.63 -0.44
C ALA A 108 -16.65 13.11 -0.39
N VAL A 109 -15.33 13.38 -0.35
CA VAL A 109 -14.74 14.72 -0.31
C VAL A 109 -13.63 14.85 -1.34
N SER A 110 -13.68 15.87 -2.19
CA SER A 110 -12.63 16.18 -3.20
C SER A 110 -11.58 17.12 -2.62
N VAL A 111 -10.29 16.78 -2.78
CA VAL A 111 -9.14 17.62 -2.36
C VAL A 111 -8.07 17.70 -3.45
N GLY A 112 -7.61 18.92 -3.75
CA GLY A 112 -6.63 19.20 -4.81
C GLY A 112 -5.16 19.13 -4.39
N ALA A 113 -4.75 18.21 -3.51
CA ALA A 113 -3.34 18.08 -3.10
C ALA A 113 -2.53 17.24 -4.11
N ILE A 114 -1.32 17.67 -4.50
CA ILE A 114 -0.49 16.99 -5.53
C ILE A 114 0.65 16.20 -4.88
N LEU A 115 1.39 16.78 -3.94
CA LEU A 115 2.47 16.12 -3.20
C LEU A 115 2.37 16.30 -1.67
N SER A 116 1.58 17.29 -1.21
CA SER A 116 1.45 17.64 0.21
C SER A 116 0.76 16.53 1.01
N ASN A 117 1.57 15.63 1.56
CA ASN A 117 1.13 14.66 2.55
C ASN A 117 0.48 15.35 3.77
N TYR A 118 0.96 16.54 4.16
CA TYR A 118 0.40 17.33 5.26
C TYR A 118 -1.09 17.62 5.05
N GLN A 119 -1.46 18.14 3.87
CA GLN A 119 -2.85 18.43 3.52
C GLN A 119 -3.65 17.14 3.35
N ARG A 120 -3.10 16.18 2.59
CA ARG A 120 -3.77 14.92 2.26
C ARG A 120 -4.16 14.12 3.51
N THR A 121 -3.25 13.93 4.47
CA THR A 121 -3.54 13.12 5.68
C THR A 121 -4.51 13.79 6.65
N ARG A 122 -4.57 15.12 6.67
CA ARG A 122 -5.58 15.87 7.45
C ARG A 122 -6.98 15.69 6.88
N VAL A 123 -7.14 15.83 5.55
CA VAL A 123 -8.43 15.55 4.90
C VAL A 123 -8.81 14.07 5.02
N GLU A 124 -7.86 13.14 4.82
CA GLU A 124 -8.08 11.70 5.05
C GLU A 124 -8.56 11.40 6.48
N ASN A 125 -7.96 12.01 7.51
CA ASN A 125 -8.35 11.84 8.91
C ASN A 125 -9.78 12.36 9.17
N VAL A 126 -10.11 13.56 8.67
CA VAL A 126 -11.47 14.12 8.83
C VAL A 126 -12.50 13.24 8.11
N CYS A 127 -12.22 12.84 6.87
CA CYS A 127 -13.10 11.96 6.10
C CYS A 127 -13.32 10.62 6.82
N LYS A 128 -12.25 9.99 7.33
CA LYS A 128 -12.32 8.72 8.08
C LYS A 128 -13.17 8.83 9.35
N ARG A 129 -13.16 9.98 10.04
CA ARG A 129 -14.03 10.25 11.21
C ARG A 129 -15.50 10.49 10.86
N LEU A 130 -15.79 10.93 9.64
CA LEU A 130 -17.15 11.18 9.13
C LEU A 130 -17.68 10.04 8.26
N ASN A 131 -16.94 8.93 8.13
CA ASN A 131 -17.22 7.81 7.22
C ASN A 131 -17.37 8.23 5.74
N LEU A 132 -16.55 9.19 5.30
CA LEU A 132 -16.50 9.71 3.93
C LEU A 132 -15.25 9.19 3.20
N VAL A 133 -15.33 9.06 1.88
CA VAL A 133 -14.18 8.73 1.00
C VAL A 133 -13.43 10.00 0.61
N CYS A 134 -12.12 10.07 0.89
CA CYS A 134 -11.27 11.15 0.39
C CYS A 134 -10.90 10.90 -1.09
N LEU A 135 -11.01 11.91 -1.95
CA LEU A 135 -10.73 11.84 -3.39
C LEU A 135 -9.59 12.81 -3.74
N ALA A 136 -8.37 12.27 -3.88
CA ALA A 136 -7.14 13.02 -4.14
C ALA A 136 -6.51 12.54 -5.46
N TYR A 137 -7.21 12.76 -6.57
CA TYR A 137 -6.83 12.25 -7.89
C TYR A 137 -5.56 12.89 -8.45
N LEU A 138 -5.20 14.09 -8.01
CA LEU A 138 -3.94 14.73 -8.40
C LEU A 138 -2.73 14.22 -7.59
N TRP A 139 -2.95 13.53 -6.47
CA TRP A 139 -1.85 13.17 -5.56
C TRP A 139 -0.88 12.16 -6.20
N LYS A 140 0.42 12.38 -5.99
CA LYS A 140 1.56 11.66 -6.59
C LYS A 140 1.67 11.72 -8.13
N ARG A 141 0.87 12.55 -8.81
CA ARG A 141 1.02 12.75 -10.26
C ARG A 141 2.20 13.66 -10.63
N ASN A 142 2.68 13.52 -11.87
CA ASN A 142 3.74 14.36 -12.43
C ASN A 142 3.24 15.79 -12.66
N GLN A 143 3.96 16.77 -12.12
CA GLN A 143 3.61 18.18 -12.17
C GLN A 143 3.62 18.78 -13.58
N LYS A 144 4.53 18.32 -14.46
CA LYS A 144 4.57 18.76 -15.86
C LYS A 144 3.29 18.32 -16.57
N ASP A 145 2.98 17.03 -16.48
CA ASP A 145 1.82 16.42 -17.11
C ASP A 145 0.54 17.09 -16.60
N LEU A 146 0.42 17.32 -15.29
CA LEU A 146 -0.70 18.07 -14.70
C LEU A 146 -0.85 19.48 -15.26
N LEU A 147 0.23 20.27 -15.40
CA LEU A 147 0.14 21.63 -15.93
C LEU A 147 -0.26 21.65 -17.42
N GLU A 148 0.31 20.74 -18.22
CA GLU A 148 -0.04 20.59 -19.65
C GLU A 148 -1.46 20.05 -19.85
N GLU A 149 -1.93 19.16 -18.97
CA GLU A 149 -3.32 18.70 -18.93
C GLU A 149 -4.30 19.80 -18.50
N MET A 150 -4.03 20.57 -17.44
CA MET A 150 -4.88 21.70 -17.03
C MET A 150 -5.08 22.70 -18.16
N ILE A 151 -4.00 23.07 -18.86
CA ILE A 151 -4.03 23.97 -20.01
C ILE A 151 -4.86 23.38 -21.15
N SER A 152 -4.58 22.14 -21.57
CA SER A 152 -5.29 21.49 -22.70
C SER A 152 -6.76 21.16 -22.41
N GLN A 153 -7.12 20.97 -21.14
CA GLN A 153 -8.51 20.80 -20.69
C GLN A 153 -9.24 22.14 -20.46
N ASN A 154 -8.67 23.27 -20.87
CA ASN A 154 -9.27 24.62 -20.80
C ASN A 154 -9.56 25.09 -19.35
N LEU A 155 -8.66 24.76 -18.41
CA LEU A 155 -8.67 25.36 -17.07
C LEU A 155 -7.94 26.72 -17.14
N HIS A 156 -8.71 27.78 -17.29
CA HIS A 156 -8.23 29.16 -17.39
C HIS A 156 -8.01 29.74 -15.99
N ALA A 157 -6.83 29.51 -15.43
CA ALA A 157 -6.36 30.16 -14.22
C ALA A 157 -5.32 31.24 -14.50
N ILE A 158 -5.30 32.26 -13.64
CA ILE A 158 -4.23 33.26 -13.53
C ILE A 158 -3.42 33.07 -12.25
N ILE A 159 -2.19 33.57 -12.26
CA ILE A 159 -1.31 33.65 -11.10
C ILE A 159 -1.68 34.86 -10.25
N ILE A 160 -1.81 34.68 -8.92
CA ILE A 160 -2.29 35.71 -7.98
C ILE A 160 -1.33 36.02 -6.83
N LYS A 161 -0.18 35.33 -6.79
CA LYS A 161 0.95 35.58 -5.89
C LYS A 161 2.25 35.43 -6.67
N SER A 162 3.27 36.23 -6.36
CA SER A 162 4.57 36.28 -7.07
C SER A 162 4.45 36.78 -8.52
N HIS A 163 4.12 35.92 -9.49
CA HIS A 163 4.14 36.25 -10.93
C HIS A 163 2.80 36.80 -11.44
N LEU A 164 2.29 37.84 -10.76
CA LEU A 164 0.93 38.35 -10.85
C LEU A 164 0.39 38.54 -12.27
N GLY A 165 -0.82 38.04 -12.50
CA GLY A 165 -1.66 38.33 -13.67
C GLY A 165 -1.44 37.45 -14.89
N LYS A 166 -0.29 36.75 -14.99
CA LYS A 166 -0.04 35.77 -16.06
C LYS A 166 -1.04 34.61 -15.98
N SER A 167 -1.51 34.13 -17.12
CA SER A 167 -2.22 32.85 -17.21
C SER A 167 -1.26 31.67 -17.07
N LEU A 168 -1.81 30.47 -16.81
CA LEU A 168 -1.03 29.22 -16.85
C LEU A 168 -0.29 29.03 -18.18
N VAL A 169 -0.88 29.46 -19.30
CA VAL A 169 -0.28 29.34 -20.64
C VAL A 169 0.97 30.21 -20.77
N GLU A 170 0.89 31.47 -20.35
CA GLU A 170 1.98 32.46 -20.48
C GLU A 170 3.15 32.20 -19.53
N ILE A 171 2.92 31.50 -18.42
CA ILE A 171 3.96 31.18 -17.44
C ILE A 171 4.55 29.76 -17.59
N LYS A 172 3.86 28.85 -18.29
CA LYS A 172 4.24 27.42 -18.40
C LYS A 172 5.71 27.21 -18.76
N ASP A 173 6.19 27.81 -19.85
CA ASP A 173 7.57 27.58 -20.32
C ASP A 173 8.63 28.16 -19.35
N TYR A 174 8.30 29.25 -18.64
CA TYR A 174 9.14 29.79 -17.56
C TYR A 174 9.19 28.83 -16.36
N LEU A 175 8.06 28.27 -15.91
CA LEU A 175 8.04 27.27 -14.82
C LEU A 175 8.84 26.02 -15.19
N LEU A 176 8.74 25.54 -16.43
CA LEU A 176 9.53 24.42 -16.94
C LEU A 176 11.03 24.72 -17.01
N GLU A 177 11.42 25.98 -17.22
CA GLU A 177 12.82 26.40 -17.14
C GLU A 177 13.32 26.54 -15.70
N MET A 178 12.54 27.17 -14.81
CA MET A 178 12.91 27.33 -13.40
C MET A 178 12.98 25.97 -12.68
N ASN A 179 12.13 25.00 -13.05
CA ASN A 179 12.26 23.62 -12.57
C ASN A 179 13.60 22.99 -12.99
N LYS A 180 14.02 23.14 -14.25
CA LYS A 180 15.32 22.61 -14.73
C LYS A 180 16.53 23.29 -14.08
N ARG A 181 16.44 24.59 -13.78
CA ARG A 181 17.54 25.39 -13.22
C ARG A 181 17.65 25.29 -11.68
N TYR A 182 16.51 25.22 -10.99
CA TYR A 182 16.42 25.42 -9.53
C TYR A 182 15.53 24.40 -8.81
N ASN A 183 15.00 23.39 -9.51
CA ASN A 183 14.05 22.39 -8.98
C ASN A 183 12.75 22.98 -8.40
N LEU A 184 12.36 24.19 -8.84
CA LEU A 184 11.08 24.84 -8.51
C LEU A 184 9.88 23.94 -8.86
N ASN A 185 8.85 23.92 -8.02
CA ASN A 185 7.64 23.13 -8.25
C ASN A 185 6.80 23.70 -9.41
N ILE A 186 6.63 22.93 -10.48
CA ILE A 186 5.88 23.35 -11.68
C ILE A 186 4.41 23.62 -11.33
N CYS A 187 3.87 22.97 -10.29
CA CYS A 187 2.52 23.19 -9.78
C CYS A 187 2.45 24.15 -8.58
N GLY A 188 3.54 24.73 -8.10
CA GLY A 188 3.52 25.70 -6.98
C GLY A 188 3.16 25.10 -5.61
N GLU A 189 3.25 23.77 -5.42
CA GLU A 189 2.88 23.09 -4.16
C GLU A 189 3.71 23.57 -2.94
N GLY A 190 4.89 24.15 -3.16
CA GLY A 190 5.73 24.74 -2.11
C GLY A 190 5.33 26.18 -1.74
N GLY A 191 4.27 26.73 -2.34
CA GLY A 191 3.86 28.13 -2.19
C GLY A 191 4.58 29.09 -3.16
N GLU A 192 5.31 28.58 -4.16
CA GLU A 192 6.06 29.42 -5.11
C GLU A 192 5.14 30.37 -5.91
N TYR A 193 3.90 29.93 -6.16
CA TYR A 193 2.82 30.77 -6.67
C TYR A 193 1.45 30.24 -6.22
N GLU A 194 0.50 31.15 -6.06
CA GLU A 194 -0.92 30.84 -5.89
C GLU A 194 -1.69 31.20 -7.16
N SER A 195 -2.89 30.63 -7.35
CA SER A 195 -3.68 30.82 -8.57
C SER A 195 -5.16 31.03 -8.30
N LEU A 196 -5.86 31.64 -9.26
CA LEU A 196 -7.30 31.81 -9.28
C LEU A 196 -7.85 31.32 -10.62
N VAL A 197 -8.76 30.34 -10.59
CA VAL A 197 -9.51 29.92 -11.78
C VAL A 197 -10.56 30.98 -12.13
N LEU A 198 -10.49 31.51 -13.35
CA LEU A 198 -11.47 32.44 -13.89
C LEU A 198 -12.51 31.71 -14.76
N ASP A 199 -12.09 30.65 -15.45
CA ASP A 199 -13.02 29.74 -16.11
C ASP A 199 -12.50 28.30 -16.23
N CYS A 200 -13.41 27.33 -16.28
CA CYS A 200 -13.14 25.94 -16.63
C CYS A 200 -14.42 25.24 -17.15
N PRO A 201 -14.33 24.04 -17.75
CA PRO A 201 -15.48 23.35 -18.35
C PRO A 201 -16.62 22.96 -17.39
N ILE A 202 -16.36 22.96 -16.08
CA ILE A 202 -17.37 22.68 -15.03
C ILE A 202 -18.11 23.92 -14.54
N PHE A 203 -17.72 25.11 -15.00
CA PHE A 203 -18.47 26.35 -14.75
C PHE A 203 -19.52 26.57 -15.85
N GLN A 204 -20.71 27.02 -15.46
CA GLN A 204 -21.77 27.52 -16.35
C GLN A 204 -21.53 28.98 -16.72
N LYS A 205 -21.03 29.79 -15.78
CA LYS A 205 -20.67 31.21 -15.95
C LYS A 205 -19.20 31.43 -15.63
N LYS A 206 -18.51 32.27 -16.40
CA LYS A 206 -17.10 32.61 -16.15
C LYS A 206 -16.97 33.79 -15.20
N ILE A 207 -15.83 33.92 -14.53
CA ILE A 207 -15.53 35.01 -13.61
C ILE A 207 -14.72 36.07 -14.36
N LYS A 208 -15.21 37.32 -14.32
CA LYS A 208 -14.58 38.49 -14.91
C LYS A 208 -14.07 39.41 -13.82
N ILE A 209 -12.75 39.59 -13.78
CA ILE A 209 -12.11 40.62 -12.96
C ILE A 209 -12.53 41.99 -13.50
N LEU A 210 -12.97 42.87 -12.61
CA LEU A 210 -13.31 44.27 -12.88
C LEU A 210 -12.20 45.21 -12.43
N LYS A 211 -11.55 44.89 -11.30
CA LYS A 211 -10.37 45.56 -10.76
C LYS A 211 -9.49 44.54 -10.04
N SER A 212 -8.19 44.73 -10.09
CA SER A 212 -7.25 44.11 -9.16
C SER A 212 -6.38 45.19 -8.51
N GLN A 213 -5.88 44.91 -7.31
CA GLN A 213 -4.91 45.75 -6.59
C GLN A 213 -3.78 44.86 -6.11
N ILE A 214 -2.54 45.29 -6.34
CA ILE A 214 -1.36 44.62 -5.79
C ILE A 214 -1.24 45.00 -4.32
N VAL A 215 -1.09 43.99 -3.46
CA VAL A 215 -0.77 44.14 -2.05
C VAL A 215 0.59 43.48 -1.83
N ASN A 216 1.55 44.24 -1.31
CA ASN A 216 2.85 43.69 -0.94
C ASN A 216 2.72 42.99 0.42
N HIS A 217 3.34 41.83 0.57
CA HIS A 217 3.45 41.16 1.85
C HIS A 217 4.45 41.90 2.77
N SER A 218 4.49 41.59 4.07
CA SER A 218 5.44 42.20 5.02
C SER A 218 6.90 41.73 4.84
N SER A 219 7.15 40.91 3.83
CA SER A 219 8.46 40.44 3.36
C SER A 219 8.64 40.94 1.92
N ASP A 220 9.66 41.77 1.68
CA ASP A 220 9.76 42.65 0.49
C ASP A 220 9.70 41.95 -0.88
N ASP A 221 10.01 40.65 -0.95
CA ASP A 221 10.05 39.87 -2.20
C ASP A 221 8.70 39.28 -2.66
N VAL A 222 7.62 39.38 -1.86
CA VAL A 222 6.33 38.73 -2.16
C VAL A 222 5.19 39.74 -2.24
N ALA A 223 4.40 39.64 -3.31
CA ALA A 223 3.17 40.41 -3.49
C ALA A 223 2.04 39.53 -4.03
N TYR A 224 0.79 39.92 -3.73
CA TYR A 224 -0.43 39.23 -4.11
C TYR A 224 -1.50 40.16 -4.68
N PHE A 225 -2.54 39.62 -5.30
CA PHE A 225 -3.70 40.39 -5.78
C PHE A 225 -4.90 40.30 -4.84
N ASN A 226 -5.49 41.46 -4.52
CA ASN A 226 -6.88 41.60 -4.10
C ASN A 226 -7.75 41.93 -5.33
N PHE A 227 -9.00 41.43 -5.39
CA PHE A 227 -9.85 41.48 -6.57
C PHE A 227 -11.26 42.03 -6.30
N VAL A 228 -11.77 42.80 -7.27
CA VAL A 228 -13.21 42.97 -7.47
C VAL A 228 -13.58 42.25 -8.76
N ALA A 229 -14.44 41.24 -8.68
CA ALA A 229 -14.87 40.42 -9.82
C ALA A 229 -16.40 40.28 -9.87
N LYS A 230 -16.92 39.87 -11.03
CA LYS A 230 -18.32 39.47 -11.21
C LYS A 230 -18.43 38.25 -12.12
N LEU A 231 -19.61 37.63 -12.16
CA LEU A 231 -19.92 36.64 -13.19
C LEU A 231 -20.23 37.31 -14.54
N GLU A 232 -19.87 36.61 -15.61
CA GLU A 232 -20.22 36.92 -17.00
C GLU A 232 -20.68 35.62 -17.68
N GLU A 233 -21.74 35.71 -18.48
CA GLU A 233 -22.26 34.55 -19.20
C GLU A 233 -21.21 34.01 -20.21
N LYS A 234 -21.26 32.71 -20.46
CA LYS A 234 -20.45 32.09 -21.50
C LYS A 234 -21.13 32.22 -22.86
N SER A 235 -20.35 32.50 -23.90
CA SER A 235 -20.79 32.40 -25.29
C SER A 235 -21.02 30.94 -25.73
N PHE A 236 -20.40 29.98 -25.04
CA PHE A 236 -20.54 28.55 -25.30
C PHE A 236 -20.28 27.73 -24.02
N ILE A 237 -21.08 26.70 -23.77
CA ILE A 237 -20.89 25.73 -22.68
C ILE A 237 -20.62 24.36 -23.30
N ASN A 238 -19.38 23.86 -23.18
CA ASN A 238 -19.00 22.56 -23.71
C ASN A 238 -19.49 21.41 -22.81
N THR A 239 -20.75 20.98 -22.96
CA THR A 239 -21.31 19.85 -22.21
C THR A 239 -20.58 18.52 -22.43
N LYS A 240 -19.86 18.39 -23.56
CA LYS A 240 -19.11 17.19 -23.97
C LYS A 240 -17.65 17.18 -23.50
N TRP A 241 -17.21 18.08 -22.61
CA TRP A 241 -15.80 18.13 -22.18
C TRP A 241 -15.28 16.79 -21.63
N LYS A 242 -16.15 16.01 -20.96
CA LYS A 242 -15.81 14.68 -20.44
C LYS A 242 -15.32 13.70 -21.52
N GLU A 243 -15.84 13.80 -22.74
CA GLU A 243 -15.48 12.93 -23.89
C GLU A 243 -14.03 13.15 -24.35
N LYS A 244 -13.41 14.26 -23.93
CA LYS A 244 -12.03 14.64 -24.24
C LYS A 244 -11.14 14.70 -22.99
N PHE A 245 -11.66 14.35 -21.82
CA PHE A 245 -10.92 14.41 -20.57
C PHE A 245 -9.99 13.20 -20.45
N ILE A 246 -8.69 13.46 -20.42
CA ILE A 246 -7.66 12.41 -20.38
C ILE A 246 -7.55 11.90 -18.94
N LEU A 247 -7.91 10.64 -18.71
CA LEU A 247 -7.63 9.96 -17.44
C LEU A 247 -6.25 9.28 -17.49
N PRO A 248 -5.48 9.27 -16.39
CA PRO A 248 -4.24 8.51 -16.27
C PRO A 248 -4.46 7.03 -16.57
N GLN A 249 -3.52 6.47 -17.32
CA GLN A 249 -3.56 5.06 -17.73
C GLN A 249 -3.29 4.17 -16.52
N GLU A 250 -4.09 3.11 -16.35
CA GLU A 250 -4.01 2.20 -15.21
C GLU A 250 -2.64 1.53 -15.08
N LEU A 251 -2.02 1.20 -16.22
CA LEU A 251 -0.68 0.62 -16.33
C LEU A 251 0.27 1.58 -17.04
N ASN A 252 1.50 1.68 -16.54
CA ASN A 252 2.62 2.28 -17.28
C ASN A 252 3.06 1.38 -18.45
N GLU A 253 3.87 1.91 -19.38
CA GLU A 253 4.27 1.16 -20.58
C GLU A 253 4.99 -0.16 -20.30
N LYS A 254 5.83 -0.22 -19.25
CA LYS A 254 6.46 -1.45 -18.78
C LYS A 254 5.42 -2.52 -18.46
N TYR A 255 4.39 -2.19 -17.69
CA TYR A 255 3.36 -3.18 -17.30
C TYR A 255 2.39 -3.51 -18.42
N LYS A 256 2.16 -2.60 -19.39
CA LYS A 256 1.47 -2.95 -20.65
C LYS A 256 2.27 -3.96 -21.48
N GLN A 257 3.60 -3.79 -21.57
CA GLN A 257 4.47 -4.73 -22.28
C GLN A 257 4.49 -6.10 -21.60
N LEU A 258 4.64 -6.13 -20.26
CA LEU A 258 4.53 -7.37 -19.48
C LEU A 258 3.15 -8.03 -19.66
N LYS A 259 2.05 -7.26 -19.65
CA LYS A 259 0.71 -7.82 -19.89
C LYS A 259 0.59 -8.49 -21.26
N LYS A 260 1.11 -7.86 -22.32
CA LYS A 260 1.12 -8.45 -23.68
C LYS A 260 1.87 -9.78 -23.71
N ILE A 261 3.07 -9.82 -23.12
CA ILE A 261 3.87 -11.05 -23.01
C ILE A 261 3.04 -12.14 -22.32
N ILE A 262 2.40 -11.83 -21.19
CA ILE A 262 1.56 -12.79 -20.46
C ILE A 262 0.35 -13.24 -21.30
N ASP A 263 -0.39 -12.31 -21.92
CA ASP A 263 -1.56 -12.61 -22.73
C ASP A 263 -1.22 -13.49 -23.95
N ASP A 264 -0.05 -13.31 -24.55
CA ASP A 264 0.41 -14.10 -25.69
C ASP A 264 0.97 -15.46 -25.26
N ASP A 265 1.70 -15.55 -24.15
CA ASP A 265 2.10 -16.83 -23.56
C ASP A 265 0.87 -17.67 -23.13
N TYR A 266 -0.17 -17.04 -22.61
CA TYR A 266 -1.42 -17.71 -22.23
C TYR A 266 -2.18 -18.29 -23.44
N LYS A 267 -2.12 -17.65 -24.62
CA LYS A 267 -2.68 -18.18 -25.88
C LYS A 267 -1.86 -19.34 -26.43
N ASN A 268 -0.52 -19.22 -26.37
CA ASN A 268 0.40 -20.22 -26.93
C ASN A 268 0.49 -21.49 -26.06
N ARG A 269 0.21 -21.37 -24.75
CA ARG A 269 0.17 -22.51 -23.82
C ARG A 269 -1.23 -23.13 -23.75
N GLU A 270 -1.60 -23.94 -24.75
CA GLU A 270 -2.56 -25.02 -24.55
C GLU A 270 -2.00 -26.01 -23.50
N TYR A 271 -2.25 -25.71 -22.22
CA TYR A 271 -1.72 -26.50 -21.10
C TYR A 271 -2.37 -27.89 -21.05
N LYS A 272 -1.70 -28.87 -21.64
CA LYS A 272 -2.00 -30.29 -21.45
C LYS A 272 -1.99 -30.60 -19.94
N GLN A 273 -3.09 -31.15 -19.44
CA GLN A 273 -3.43 -31.27 -18.01
C GLN A 273 -2.53 -32.17 -17.15
N ASN A 274 -1.41 -32.68 -17.68
CA ASN A 274 -0.66 -33.79 -17.08
C ASN A 274 0.67 -33.35 -16.43
N TYR A 275 0.68 -32.21 -15.75
CA TYR A 275 1.79 -31.81 -14.87
C TYR A 275 1.42 -32.11 -13.42
N ILE A 276 2.04 -33.15 -12.85
CA ILE A 276 1.89 -33.49 -11.44
C ILE A 276 2.57 -32.39 -10.62
N ILE A 277 1.79 -31.49 -10.03
CA ILE A 277 2.26 -30.62 -8.95
C ILE A 277 2.66 -31.55 -7.80
N PRO A 278 3.92 -31.54 -7.32
CA PRO A 278 4.37 -32.46 -6.29
C PRO A 278 3.77 -32.05 -4.94
N ILE A 279 2.59 -32.58 -4.60
CA ILE A 279 1.89 -32.17 -3.38
C ILE A 279 2.60 -32.75 -2.16
N ILE A 280 3.17 -31.86 -1.35
CA ILE A 280 3.94 -32.20 -0.15
C ILE A 280 2.98 -32.63 0.96
N SER A 281 2.53 -33.89 0.87
CA SER A 281 1.96 -34.59 2.02
C SER A 281 3.09 -34.94 2.98
N ILE A 282 2.98 -34.48 4.21
CA ILE A 282 3.80 -34.93 5.33
C ILE A 282 2.80 -35.53 6.35
N LYS A 283 3.30 -36.24 7.36
CA LYS A 283 2.54 -36.79 8.51
C LYS A 283 2.97 -36.10 9.98
N LYS A 284 1.86 -35.25 11.81
CA LYS A 284 1.99 -34.42 13.09
C LYS A 284 1.54 -35.22 14.29
N ASN A 285 2.51 -35.63 15.10
CA ASN A 285 2.33 -36.42 16.32
C ASN A 285 1.45 -35.63 17.28
N ILE A 286 0.40 -36.28 17.77
CA ILE A 286 -0.60 -35.67 18.64
C ILE A 286 -0.06 -35.68 20.08
N ASN A 287 0.94 -34.84 20.33
CA ASN A 287 1.36 -34.45 21.67
C ASN A 287 0.80 -33.06 21.96
N ASN A 288 -0.28 -33.01 22.75
CA ASN A 288 -1.00 -31.78 23.08
C ASN A 288 -0.22 -30.91 24.09
N LYS A 289 0.89 -30.32 23.65
CA LYS A 289 1.50 -29.14 24.28
C LYS A 289 1.46 -27.98 23.29
N LEU A 290 0.92 -26.86 23.72
CA LEU A 290 0.82 -25.64 22.92
C LEU A 290 2.17 -24.94 22.89
N PHE A 291 2.90 -25.11 21.79
CA PHE A 291 4.15 -24.41 21.53
C PHE A 291 3.86 -22.97 21.11
N MET A 292 3.76 -22.06 22.09
CA MET A 292 3.98 -20.64 21.81
C MET A 292 5.48 -20.45 21.53
N THR A 293 5.80 -20.16 20.27
CA THR A 293 7.15 -19.89 19.81
C THR A 293 7.56 -18.47 20.20
N PHE A 294 8.63 -18.34 20.98
CA PHE A 294 9.21 -17.05 21.38
C PHE A 294 10.66 -16.95 20.90
N SER A 295 11.03 -15.83 20.29
CA SER A 295 12.42 -15.52 20.01
C SER A 295 12.68 -14.02 20.13
N ASN A 296 13.70 -13.67 20.92
CA ASN A 296 14.26 -12.32 20.95
C ASN A 296 15.32 -12.22 19.85
N LEU A 297 14.88 -11.90 18.63
CA LEU A 297 15.80 -11.33 17.64
C LEU A 297 16.17 -9.90 18.11
N LYS A 298 17.31 -9.34 17.71
CA LYS A 298 17.73 -8.01 18.19
C LYS A 298 16.63 -6.97 17.91
N ASN A 299 16.06 -6.41 18.98
CA ASN A 299 14.95 -5.45 19.00
C ASN A 299 13.61 -5.95 18.43
N LEU A 300 13.42 -7.24 18.16
CA LEU A 300 12.18 -7.78 17.60
C LEU A 300 11.64 -8.94 18.44
N VAL A 301 10.35 -8.88 18.75
CA VAL A 301 9.57 -9.90 19.48
C VAL A 301 8.52 -10.48 18.54
N ALA A 302 8.62 -11.78 18.25
CA ALA A 302 7.58 -12.53 17.56
C ALA A 302 6.59 -13.13 18.56
N ILE A 303 5.29 -13.09 18.27
CA ILE A 303 4.25 -13.77 19.05
C ILE A 303 3.31 -14.48 18.07
N GLY A 304 3.42 -15.81 18.00
CA GLY A 304 2.68 -16.65 17.06
C GLY A 304 1.43 -17.32 17.64
N GLU A 305 0.55 -17.76 16.73
CA GLU A 305 -0.55 -18.71 16.98
C GLU A 305 -1.58 -18.30 18.05
N ILE A 306 -1.74 -17.00 18.29
CA ILE A 306 -2.69 -16.47 19.26
C ILE A 306 -4.11 -16.76 18.77
N SER A 307 -4.84 -17.54 19.55
CA SER A 307 -6.22 -17.91 19.27
C SER A 307 -7.00 -18.09 20.58
N ALA A 308 -8.33 -17.99 20.55
CA ALA A 308 -9.14 -18.46 21.67
C ALA A 308 -8.88 -19.96 21.90
N TYR A 309 -8.89 -20.42 23.16
CA TYR A 309 -8.79 -21.87 23.41
C TYR A 309 -10.20 -22.41 23.62
N LEU A 310 -10.91 -22.53 22.51
CA LEU A 310 -12.22 -23.18 22.44
C LEU A 310 -11.98 -24.69 22.47
N ASN A 311 -12.49 -25.39 23.48
CA ASN A 311 -12.68 -26.83 23.34
C ASN A 311 -13.74 -27.05 22.25
N SER A 312 -13.82 -28.26 21.70
CA SER A 312 -14.79 -28.58 20.64
C SER A 312 -16.24 -28.27 21.02
N ILE A 313 -16.58 -28.36 22.31
CA ILE A 313 -17.89 -28.02 22.89
C ILE A 313 -18.13 -26.50 22.89
N ASP A 314 -17.12 -25.70 23.26
CA ASP A 314 -17.20 -24.24 23.36
C ASP A 314 -17.36 -23.55 22.00
N SER A 315 -16.95 -24.20 20.90
CA SER A 315 -16.95 -23.63 19.55
C SER A 315 -18.33 -23.15 19.03
N LYS A 316 -19.43 -23.55 19.69
CA LYS A 316 -20.80 -23.11 19.40
C LYS A 316 -21.33 -21.99 20.30
N THR A 317 -20.71 -21.70 21.44
CA THR A 317 -21.21 -20.70 22.39
C THR A 317 -20.66 -19.30 22.11
N TYR A 318 -19.40 -19.20 21.67
CA TYR A 318 -18.75 -17.92 21.38
C TYR A 318 -19.07 -17.40 19.97
N THR A 319 -19.43 -16.14 19.86
CA THR A 319 -19.45 -15.38 18.60
C THR A 319 -18.05 -15.16 18.02
N LEU A 320 -17.96 -14.73 16.76
CA LEU A 320 -16.69 -14.36 16.12
C LEU A 320 -16.04 -13.13 16.80
N GLU A 321 -16.88 -12.21 17.30
CA GLU A 321 -16.49 -11.00 18.02
C GLU A 321 -15.83 -11.35 19.37
N GLU A 322 -16.46 -12.21 20.18
CA GLU A 322 -15.87 -12.67 21.45
C GLU A 322 -14.58 -13.48 21.24
N GLU A 323 -14.49 -14.28 20.17
CA GLU A 323 -13.24 -14.97 19.80
C GLU A 323 -12.14 -13.96 19.45
N PHE A 324 -12.44 -12.94 18.66
CA PHE A 324 -11.48 -11.87 18.31
C PHE A 324 -11.02 -11.09 19.55
N HIS A 325 -11.95 -10.68 20.42
CA HIS A 325 -11.63 -10.00 21.68
C HIS A 325 -10.78 -10.87 22.61
N CYS A 326 -11.06 -12.18 22.69
CA CYS A 326 -10.24 -13.15 23.42
C CYS A 326 -8.80 -13.23 22.87
N CYS A 327 -8.63 -13.31 21.55
CA CYS A 327 -7.32 -13.26 20.89
C CYS A 327 -6.58 -11.95 21.20
N MET A 328 -7.26 -10.80 21.09
CA MET A 328 -6.64 -9.50 21.31
C MET A 328 -6.28 -9.22 22.78
N ASN A 329 -7.04 -9.77 23.74
CA ASN A 329 -6.69 -9.69 25.16
C ASN A 329 -5.45 -10.55 25.44
N LYS A 330 -5.40 -11.80 24.96
CA LYS A 330 -4.19 -12.64 25.01
C LYS A 330 -2.98 -11.98 24.35
N LEU A 331 -3.17 -11.24 23.25
CA LEU A 331 -2.09 -10.49 22.60
C LEU A 331 -1.56 -9.35 23.50
N LYS A 332 -2.45 -8.52 24.06
CA LYS A 332 -2.07 -7.47 25.02
C LYS A 332 -1.31 -8.04 26.21
N ASP A 333 -1.77 -9.15 26.78
CA ASP A 333 -1.14 -9.77 27.96
C ASP A 333 0.18 -10.48 27.65
N ASN A 334 0.45 -10.87 26.40
CA ASN A 334 1.77 -11.33 26.00
C ASN A 334 2.73 -10.16 25.68
N LEU A 335 2.26 -9.09 25.02
CA LEU A 335 3.06 -7.87 24.77
C LEU A 335 3.55 -7.22 26.07
N ARG A 336 2.67 -7.14 27.08
CA ARG A 336 2.98 -6.63 28.43
C ARG A 336 4.16 -7.32 29.11
N LYS A 337 4.42 -8.60 28.82
CA LYS A 337 5.58 -9.35 29.38
C LYS A 337 6.93 -8.83 28.87
N TYR A 338 6.92 -8.10 27.76
CA TYR A 338 8.08 -7.48 27.13
C TYR A 338 8.04 -5.94 27.25
N SER A 339 7.17 -5.40 28.10
CA SER A 339 6.88 -3.96 28.22
C SER A 339 6.39 -3.30 26.92
N LEU A 340 5.70 -4.05 26.06
CA LEU A 340 5.21 -3.58 24.75
C LEU A 340 3.69 -3.33 24.76
N GLU A 341 3.26 -2.47 23.83
CA GLU A 341 1.85 -2.18 23.53
C GLU A 341 1.48 -2.60 22.09
N LEU A 342 0.20 -2.44 21.71
CA LEU A 342 -0.22 -2.66 20.31
C LEU A 342 0.48 -1.69 19.33
N SER A 343 0.87 -0.51 19.80
CA SER A 343 1.66 0.50 19.07
C SER A 343 3.09 0.04 18.77
N ASN A 344 3.60 -1.03 19.42
CA ASN A 344 4.89 -1.66 19.08
C ASN A 344 4.80 -2.64 17.90
N ILE A 345 3.60 -3.09 17.52
CA ILE A 345 3.43 -4.07 16.44
C ILE A 345 3.85 -3.45 15.10
N ILE A 346 4.65 -4.18 14.33
CA ILE A 346 5.14 -3.77 13.01
C ILE A 346 4.49 -4.54 11.84
N PHE A 347 4.10 -5.79 12.09
CA PHE A 347 3.49 -6.69 11.11
C PHE A 347 2.44 -7.61 11.78
N VAL A 348 1.31 -7.83 11.11
CA VAL A 348 0.21 -8.71 11.56
C VAL A 348 -0.13 -9.74 10.49
N GLU A 349 -0.22 -11.00 10.90
CA GLU A 349 -0.66 -12.13 10.08
C GLU A 349 -2.00 -12.62 10.64
N LEU A 350 -3.07 -12.48 9.86
CA LEU A 350 -4.43 -12.86 10.25
C LEU A 350 -4.89 -14.06 9.43
N ILE A 351 -4.96 -15.22 10.08
CA ILE A 351 -5.41 -16.48 9.48
C ILE A 351 -6.86 -16.75 9.91
N PHE A 352 -7.76 -17.01 8.97
CA PHE A 352 -9.19 -17.18 9.24
C PHE A 352 -9.84 -18.27 8.40
N LYS A 353 -10.84 -18.94 8.98
CA LYS A 353 -11.43 -20.17 8.44
C LYS A 353 -12.44 -19.98 7.30
N LYS A 354 -12.97 -18.77 7.10
CA LYS A 354 -14.09 -18.48 6.18
C LYS A 354 -13.98 -17.08 5.57
N LYS A 355 -14.12 -16.93 4.25
CA LYS A 355 -13.98 -15.62 3.57
C LYS A 355 -15.06 -14.62 3.98
N GLU A 356 -16.23 -15.12 4.37
CA GLU A 356 -17.37 -14.32 4.82
C GLU A 356 -17.08 -13.54 6.11
N HIS A 357 -16.02 -13.93 6.84
CA HIS A 357 -15.64 -13.29 8.09
C HIS A 357 -14.79 -12.02 7.88
N ILE A 358 -14.20 -11.80 6.70
CA ILE A 358 -13.19 -10.74 6.46
C ILE A 358 -13.73 -9.36 6.86
N SER A 359 -14.90 -8.95 6.37
CA SER A 359 -15.45 -7.61 6.63
C SER A 359 -15.75 -7.34 8.11
N HIS A 360 -16.12 -8.38 8.87
CA HIS A 360 -16.35 -8.27 10.31
C HIS A 360 -15.02 -8.29 11.09
N ILE A 361 -14.05 -9.11 10.68
CA ILE A 361 -12.67 -9.09 11.21
C ILE A 361 -12.03 -7.72 10.95
N ASP A 362 -12.25 -7.10 9.80
CA ASP A 362 -11.79 -5.74 9.48
C ASP A 362 -12.38 -4.70 10.44
N ALA A 363 -13.71 -4.76 10.68
CA ALA A 363 -14.38 -3.87 11.62
C ALA A 363 -13.82 -4.00 13.05
N LEU A 364 -13.62 -5.23 13.54
CA LEU A 364 -13.06 -5.51 14.87
C LEU A 364 -11.58 -5.10 14.97
N TYR A 365 -10.77 -5.44 13.96
CA TYR A 365 -9.36 -5.04 13.87
C TYR A 365 -9.19 -3.52 13.91
N ASN A 366 -10.07 -2.78 13.22
CA ASN A 366 -10.10 -1.32 13.24
C ASN A 366 -10.40 -0.73 14.63
N GLN A 367 -11.03 -1.46 15.56
CA GLN A 367 -11.22 -0.99 16.95
C GLN A 367 -9.89 -0.97 17.74
N TYR A 368 -8.97 -1.88 17.43
CA TYR A 368 -7.72 -2.07 18.19
C TYR A 368 -6.51 -1.38 17.56
N PHE A 369 -6.49 -1.21 16.23
CA PHE A 369 -5.34 -0.68 15.48
C PHE A 369 -5.53 0.76 14.98
N ASN A 370 -6.54 1.48 15.48
CA ASN A 370 -6.79 2.89 15.20
C ASN A 370 -5.75 3.82 15.85
N PHE A 371 -4.54 3.87 15.28
CA PHE A 371 -3.47 4.78 15.66
C PHE A 371 -2.67 5.25 14.42
N PRO A 372 -1.88 6.36 14.50
CA PRO A 372 -1.36 7.09 13.32
C PRO A 372 -0.29 6.38 12.49
N LYS A 373 0.27 5.28 12.99
CA LYS A 373 1.28 4.45 12.31
C LYS A 373 0.91 2.97 12.48
N PRO A 374 -0.18 2.51 11.86
CA PRO A 374 -0.62 1.14 12.04
C PRO A 374 0.34 0.16 11.33
N PRO A 375 0.42 -1.10 11.80
CA PRO A 375 1.28 -2.10 11.19
C PRO A 375 0.88 -2.44 9.75
N SER A 376 1.79 -3.10 9.06
CA SER A 376 1.48 -3.83 7.82
C SER A 376 0.77 -5.15 8.15
N ARG A 377 -0.04 -5.68 7.22
CA ARG A 377 -0.80 -6.93 7.44
C ARG A 377 -0.96 -7.82 6.21
N ILE A 378 -1.11 -9.11 6.44
CA ILE A 378 -1.56 -10.09 5.44
C ILE A 378 -2.80 -10.86 5.93
N TYR A 379 -3.63 -11.28 4.98
CA TYR A 379 -4.83 -12.08 5.23
C TYR A 379 -4.70 -13.46 4.57
N ILE A 380 -4.83 -14.53 5.37
CA ILE A 380 -4.71 -15.91 4.88
C ILE A 380 -6.01 -16.66 5.17
N ASN A 381 -6.77 -16.99 4.12
CA ASN A 381 -7.92 -17.89 4.28
C ASN A 381 -7.46 -19.36 4.28
N CYS A 382 -7.68 -20.04 5.40
CA CYS A 382 -7.25 -21.42 5.62
C CYS A 382 -8.35 -22.23 6.34
N ASN A 383 -8.95 -23.18 5.64
CA ASN A 383 -10.03 -24.01 6.18
C ASN A 383 -9.57 -24.95 7.33
N ASN A 384 -8.24 -25.13 7.49
CA ASN A 384 -7.65 -26.17 8.35
C ASN A 384 -7.34 -25.73 9.79
N LEU A 385 -7.78 -24.54 10.21
CA LEU A 385 -7.82 -24.18 11.64
C LEU A 385 -8.70 -25.19 12.39
N LYS A 386 -8.10 -26.05 13.24
CA LYS A 386 -8.79 -27.23 13.79
C LYS A 386 -9.96 -26.89 14.71
N PHE A 387 -9.75 -26.00 15.68
CA PHE A 387 -10.71 -25.70 16.75
C PHE A 387 -11.31 -24.28 16.67
N ASN A 388 -10.60 -23.37 16.01
CA ASN A 388 -10.87 -21.94 16.03
C ASN A 388 -11.27 -21.42 14.63
N ARG A 389 -11.92 -20.25 14.58
CA ARG A 389 -12.28 -19.55 13.34
C ARG A 389 -11.22 -18.51 12.95
N LEU A 390 -10.40 -18.07 13.91
CA LEU A 390 -9.35 -17.07 13.79
C LEU A 390 -8.04 -17.51 14.47
N GLN A 391 -6.92 -17.09 13.89
CA GLN A 391 -5.59 -17.13 14.50
C GLN A 391 -4.84 -15.83 14.14
N ILE A 392 -4.12 -15.27 15.11
CA ILE A 392 -3.33 -14.04 14.97
C ILE A 392 -1.86 -14.35 15.27
N SER A 393 -0.95 -13.97 14.37
CA SER A 393 0.49 -13.91 14.64
C SER A 393 0.98 -12.48 14.43
N ILE A 394 1.93 -12.00 15.24
CA ILE A 394 2.52 -10.66 15.07
C ILE A 394 4.05 -10.66 15.14
N LEU A 395 4.64 -9.59 14.59
CA LEU A 395 5.97 -9.11 14.93
C LEU A 395 5.83 -7.73 15.59
N ALA A 396 6.53 -7.49 16.68
CA ALA A 396 6.62 -6.20 17.37
C ALA A 396 8.08 -5.77 17.55
N ASP A 397 8.30 -4.46 17.52
CA ASP A 397 9.59 -3.82 17.80
C ASP A 397 9.68 -3.40 19.27
N SER A 398 10.73 -3.88 19.94
CA SER A 398 11.03 -3.63 21.35
C SER A 398 12.08 -2.53 21.59
N SER A 399 12.36 -1.72 20.57
CA SER A 399 13.18 -0.51 20.67
C SER A 399 12.38 0.78 20.45
N ASP A 400 12.86 1.88 21.03
CA ASP A 400 12.28 3.23 20.85
C ASP A 400 12.68 3.87 19.49
N LYS A 401 13.00 3.07 18.48
CA LYS A 401 13.52 3.56 17.20
C LYS A 401 12.42 4.16 16.32
N LYS A 402 12.80 5.17 15.54
CA LYS A 402 11.88 5.90 14.64
C LYS A 402 11.40 4.97 13.50
N ARG A 403 10.10 4.66 13.50
CA ARG A 403 9.40 3.96 12.40
C ARG A 403 8.71 4.95 11.46
N SER A 404 8.63 4.62 10.18
CA SER A 404 7.79 5.30 9.18
C SER A 404 6.85 4.31 8.49
N VAL A 405 5.81 4.82 7.84
CA VAL A 405 4.79 4.00 7.14
C VAL A 405 4.43 4.61 5.79
N VAL A 406 4.20 3.76 4.80
CA VAL A 406 3.47 4.09 3.57
C VAL A 406 2.01 3.77 3.83
N TYR A 407 1.13 4.78 3.80
CA TYR A 407 -0.26 4.70 4.26
C TYR A 407 -1.09 5.71 3.46
N VAL A 408 -2.19 5.29 2.85
CA VAL A 408 -3.04 6.11 1.96
C VAL A 408 -4.50 5.71 2.11
N HIS A 409 -5.38 6.67 2.44
CA HIS A 409 -6.83 6.48 2.58
C HIS A 409 -7.65 7.15 1.48
N SER A 410 -7.00 8.04 0.72
CA SER A 410 -7.58 8.72 -0.42
C SER A 410 -7.56 7.85 -1.68
N ARG A 411 -8.64 7.94 -2.46
CA ARG A 411 -8.72 7.39 -3.81
C ARG A 411 -7.91 8.29 -4.75
N ASN A 412 -6.98 7.70 -5.49
CA ASN A 412 -5.90 8.36 -6.23
C ASN A 412 -5.45 7.48 -7.43
N TYR A 413 -4.46 7.89 -8.24
CA TYR A 413 -3.96 7.07 -9.37
C TYR A 413 -2.67 6.27 -9.08
N TRP A 414 -2.08 6.45 -7.90
CA TRP A 414 -0.80 5.84 -7.50
C TRP A 414 -1.00 4.49 -6.80
N ILE A 415 -1.71 4.40 -5.68
CA ILE A 415 -1.87 3.14 -4.93
C ILE A 415 -3.30 2.95 -4.40
N PRO A 416 -3.86 1.73 -4.31
CA PRO A 416 -5.20 1.52 -3.76
C PRO A 416 -5.28 1.95 -2.30
N ALA A 417 -6.35 2.63 -1.91
CA ALA A 417 -6.55 3.08 -0.53
C ALA A 417 -6.63 1.90 0.46
N ASN A 418 -6.02 2.03 1.65
CA ASN A 418 -6.19 1.05 2.72
C ASN A 418 -7.63 1.15 3.25
N ILE A 419 -8.40 0.05 3.21
CA ILE A 419 -9.81 0.06 3.65
C ILE A 419 -9.93 0.08 5.19
N GLY A 420 -8.87 -0.31 5.91
CA GLY A 420 -8.81 -0.35 7.38
C GLY A 420 -7.67 0.48 7.97
N PHE A 421 -7.24 0.14 9.18
CA PHE A 421 -6.04 0.70 9.83
C PHE A 421 -4.82 -0.22 9.65
N TYR A 422 -4.24 -0.19 8.47
CA TYR A 422 -3.00 -0.89 8.13
C TYR A 422 -2.21 -0.08 7.11
N SER A 423 -0.88 -0.19 7.13
CA SER A 423 0.02 0.48 6.18
C SER A 423 0.32 -0.40 4.96
N HIS A 424 0.42 0.18 3.75
CA HIS A 424 0.96 -0.52 2.57
C HIS A 424 2.34 -1.09 2.83
N ALA A 425 3.18 -0.36 3.55
CA ALA A 425 4.37 -0.89 4.19
C ALA A 425 4.71 -0.14 5.47
N LEU A 426 5.32 -0.84 6.42
CA LEU A 426 5.97 -0.25 7.58
C LEU A 426 7.48 -0.41 7.43
N ILE A 427 8.21 0.68 7.68
CA ILE A 427 9.66 0.74 7.61
C ILE A 427 10.22 0.89 9.03
N PHE A 428 11.07 -0.05 9.43
CA PHE A 428 11.70 -0.15 10.74
C PHE A 428 13.20 -0.38 10.57
N GLU A 429 14.03 0.55 11.05
CA GLU A 429 15.46 0.58 10.74
C GLU A 429 15.70 0.51 9.22
N ASN A 430 16.42 -0.52 8.77
CA ASN A 430 16.66 -0.82 7.36
C ASN A 430 15.71 -1.91 6.83
N MET A 431 14.62 -2.25 7.52
CA MET A 431 13.65 -3.27 7.08
C MET A 431 12.34 -2.66 6.61
N ILE A 432 11.71 -3.32 5.65
CA ILE A 432 10.45 -2.96 5.04
C ILE A 432 9.54 -4.18 5.12
N PHE A 433 8.36 -4.04 5.72
CA PHE A 433 7.33 -5.07 5.76
C PHE A 433 6.13 -4.54 4.99
N THR A 434 5.77 -5.13 3.84
CA THR A 434 4.56 -4.72 3.11
C THR A 434 3.30 -5.38 3.69
N SER A 435 2.14 -4.80 3.41
CA SER A 435 0.89 -5.54 3.42
C SER A 435 0.71 -6.33 2.12
N GLY A 436 -0.26 -7.23 2.09
CA GLY A 436 -0.71 -7.89 0.86
C GLY A 436 -1.17 -6.90 -0.21
N GLN A 437 -0.67 -7.06 -1.45
CA GLN A 437 -1.00 -6.23 -2.62
C GLN A 437 -1.77 -7.06 -3.66
N THR A 438 -3.03 -6.73 -3.88
CA THR A 438 -3.92 -7.36 -4.88
C THR A 438 -4.07 -6.48 -6.13
N GLY A 439 -4.73 -7.03 -7.16
CA GLY A 439 -4.93 -6.37 -8.46
C GLY A 439 -5.93 -5.21 -8.47
N LEU A 440 -6.13 -4.52 -7.35
CA LEU A 440 -7.07 -3.39 -7.27
C LEU A 440 -6.57 -2.18 -8.05
N ILE A 441 -7.45 -1.55 -8.82
CA ILE A 441 -7.19 -0.32 -9.56
C ILE A 441 -7.29 0.88 -8.60
N PRO A 442 -6.22 1.68 -8.40
CA PRO A 442 -6.19 2.75 -7.40
C PRO A 442 -7.34 3.76 -7.44
N SER A 443 -7.78 4.11 -8.65
CA SER A 443 -8.77 5.17 -8.92
C SER A 443 -10.22 4.75 -8.73
N THR A 444 -10.50 3.44 -8.72
CA THR A 444 -11.85 2.87 -8.63
C THR A 444 -12.07 2.03 -7.37
N MET A 445 -10.98 1.47 -6.80
CA MET A 445 -11.00 0.43 -5.76
C MET A 445 -11.68 -0.89 -6.21
N CYS A 446 -11.73 -1.15 -7.51
CA CYS A 446 -12.23 -2.40 -8.10
C CYS A 446 -11.08 -3.27 -8.64
N LEU A 447 -11.30 -4.58 -8.78
CA LEU A 447 -10.47 -5.44 -9.64
C LEU A 447 -10.73 -5.12 -11.13
N PRO A 448 -9.78 -5.39 -12.04
CA PRO A 448 -9.97 -5.22 -13.49
C PRO A 448 -11.13 -6.05 -14.04
N TYR A 449 -11.85 -5.47 -15.00
CA TYR A 449 -12.95 -6.13 -15.70
C TYR A 449 -12.72 -6.08 -17.22
N PRO A 450 -12.87 -7.19 -17.97
CA PRO A 450 -13.22 -8.53 -17.51
C PRO A 450 -12.11 -9.18 -16.66
N LYS A 451 -12.53 -9.93 -15.63
CA LYS A 451 -11.63 -10.55 -14.66
C LYS A 451 -10.65 -11.50 -15.35
N SER A 452 -9.36 -11.27 -15.15
CA SER A 452 -8.30 -11.95 -15.88
C SER A 452 -7.00 -11.93 -15.09
N PHE A 453 -6.36 -13.10 -14.93
CA PHE A 453 -5.13 -13.25 -14.15
C PHE A 453 -4.02 -12.32 -14.67
N SER A 454 -3.87 -12.21 -15.98
CA SER A 454 -2.88 -11.32 -16.62
C SER A 454 -3.10 -9.84 -16.31
N SER A 455 -4.33 -9.40 -16.02
CA SER A 455 -4.62 -8.03 -15.60
C SER A 455 -4.38 -7.84 -14.10
N GLU A 456 -4.86 -8.76 -13.26
CA GLU A 456 -4.68 -8.67 -11.80
C GLU A 456 -3.20 -8.76 -11.39
N VAL A 457 -2.41 -9.60 -12.06
CA VAL A 457 -0.99 -9.81 -11.74
C VAL A 457 -0.12 -8.60 -12.09
N VAL A 458 -0.37 -7.90 -13.21
CA VAL A 458 0.40 -6.70 -13.58
C VAL A 458 -0.02 -5.47 -12.78
N ILE A 459 -1.30 -5.33 -12.45
CA ILE A 459 -1.77 -4.24 -11.57
C ILE A 459 -1.23 -4.44 -10.15
N SER A 460 -1.28 -5.66 -9.61
CA SER A 460 -0.78 -5.96 -8.27
C SER A 460 0.73 -5.80 -8.14
N LEU A 461 1.52 -6.25 -9.13
CA LEU A 461 2.96 -5.99 -9.17
C LEU A 461 3.28 -4.49 -9.31
N GLN A 462 2.52 -3.74 -10.11
CA GLN A 462 2.72 -2.29 -10.21
C GLN A 462 2.40 -1.57 -8.90
N ASN A 463 1.32 -1.95 -8.22
CA ASN A 463 0.96 -1.42 -6.90
C ASN A 463 2.05 -1.73 -5.86
N LEU A 464 2.62 -2.95 -5.92
CA LEU A 464 3.73 -3.39 -5.06
C LEU A 464 5.02 -2.61 -5.32
N GLU A 465 5.43 -2.43 -6.58
CA GLU A 465 6.62 -1.63 -6.94
C GLU A 465 6.48 -0.16 -6.52
N ARG A 466 5.28 0.43 -6.64
CA ARG A 466 5.04 1.83 -6.25
C ARG A 466 5.37 2.13 -4.80
N ILE A 467 5.21 1.16 -3.89
CA ILE A 467 5.64 1.27 -2.47
C ILE A 467 7.14 1.60 -2.35
N PHE A 468 7.96 1.12 -3.29
CA PHE A 468 9.41 1.22 -3.27
C PHE A 468 9.99 2.31 -4.18
N GLU A 469 9.17 3.12 -4.86
CA GLU A 469 9.61 4.11 -5.88
C GLU A 469 10.65 5.15 -5.40
N ASN A 470 10.90 5.25 -4.09
CA ASN A 470 11.94 6.13 -3.51
C ASN A 470 12.79 5.38 -2.45
N ILE A 471 12.84 4.04 -2.49
CA ILE A 471 13.52 3.21 -1.50
C ILE A 471 14.45 2.22 -2.23
N LYS A 472 15.76 2.42 -2.10
CA LYS A 472 16.73 1.45 -2.61
C LYS A 472 16.71 0.18 -1.75
N ILE A 473 16.46 -0.97 -2.37
CA ILE A 473 16.37 -2.26 -1.71
C ILE A 473 17.62 -3.08 -2.02
N PHE A 474 18.25 -3.64 -0.98
CA PHE A 474 19.41 -4.53 -1.07
C PHE A 474 18.99 -5.99 -1.33
N SER A 475 17.94 -6.47 -0.63
CA SER A 475 17.41 -7.83 -0.80
C SER A 475 15.94 -7.90 -0.36
N ILE A 476 15.20 -8.90 -0.86
CA ILE A 476 13.83 -9.19 -0.44
C ILE A 476 13.57 -10.68 -0.24
N LEU A 477 12.50 -11.00 0.47
CA LEU A 477 11.76 -12.24 0.38
C LEU A 477 10.37 -11.91 -0.17
N CYS A 478 10.01 -12.49 -1.31
CA CYS A 478 8.69 -12.36 -1.90
C CYS A 478 7.80 -13.56 -1.53
N ILE A 479 6.52 -13.32 -1.25
CA ILE A 479 5.51 -14.35 -1.04
C ILE A 479 4.32 -14.02 -1.93
N ALA A 480 3.91 -14.97 -2.77
CA ALA A 480 2.76 -14.86 -3.65
C ALA A 480 1.65 -15.81 -3.16
N PHE A 481 0.58 -15.26 -2.61
CA PHE A 481 -0.62 -16.02 -2.27
C PHE A 481 -1.51 -16.10 -3.51
N ILE A 482 -1.97 -17.31 -3.87
CA ILE A 482 -2.84 -17.55 -5.03
C ILE A 482 -4.02 -18.45 -4.66
N SER A 483 -5.17 -18.24 -5.29
CA SER A 483 -6.42 -18.97 -5.00
C SER A 483 -6.73 -20.12 -5.96
N ASN A 484 -5.88 -20.37 -6.97
CA ASN A 484 -6.04 -21.43 -7.97
C ASN A 484 -4.68 -21.98 -8.41
N GLU A 485 -4.51 -23.31 -8.33
CA GLU A 485 -3.26 -24.01 -8.66
C GLU A 485 -2.82 -23.86 -10.13
N TYR A 486 -3.76 -23.63 -11.05
CA TYR A 486 -3.49 -23.36 -12.46
C TYR A 486 -2.52 -22.18 -12.66
N TYR A 487 -2.52 -21.22 -11.73
CA TYR A 487 -1.66 -20.03 -11.81
C TYR A 487 -0.27 -20.20 -11.18
N VAL A 488 0.06 -21.34 -10.54
CA VAL A 488 1.38 -21.56 -9.89
C VAL A 488 2.54 -21.32 -10.87
N LEU A 489 2.55 -22.04 -11.99
CA LEU A 489 3.64 -21.97 -12.97
C LEU A 489 3.73 -20.58 -13.61
N LEU A 490 2.58 -19.99 -13.94
CA LEU A 490 2.51 -18.68 -14.55
C LEU A 490 2.98 -17.57 -13.60
N THR A 491 2.65 -17.66 -12.31
CA THR A 491 3.14 -16.75 -11.26
C THR A 491 4.67 -16.79 -11.17
N ASN A 492 5.26 -17.99 -11.22
CA ASN A 492 6.71 -18.18 -11.17
C ASN A 492 7.43 -17.57 -12.38
N GLU A 493 6.90 -17.73 -13.59
CA GLU A 493 7.48 -17.10 -14.78
C GLU A 493 7.32 -15.58 -14.75
N ILE A 494 6.15 -15.06 -14.36
CA ILE A 494 5.91 -13.61 -14.28
C ILE A 494 6.80 -12.94 -13.23
N TRP A 495 7.09 -13.60 -12.12
CA TRP A 495 7.99 -13.07 -11.10
C TRP A 495 9.38 -12.77 -11.67
N LYS A 496 9.89 -13.56 -12.63
CA LYS A 496 11.17 -13.33 -13.32
C LYS A 496 11.21 -12.05 -14.17
N HIS A 497 10.05 -11.45 -14.44
CA HIS A 497 9.91 -10.17 -15.14
C HIS A 497 9.56 -8.99 -14.21
N SER A 498 9.43 -9.22 -12.91
CA SER A 498 9.35 -8.17 -11.88
C SER A 498 10.69 -7.44 -11.75
N PHE A 499 10.72 -6.12 -11.55
CA PHE A 499 12.00 -5.43 -11.29
C PHE A 499 12.46 -5.60 -9.83
N LEU A 500 11.61 -6.20 -9.00
CA LEU A 500 11.94 -6.64 -7.65
C LEU A 500 12.55 -8.06 -7.62
N TYR A 501 12.74 -8.72 -8.77
CA TYR A 501 13.21 -10.11 -8.84
C TYR A 501 14.61 -10.31 -8.27
N ASN A 502 14.74 -11.24 -7.32
CA ASN A 502 16.00 -11.67 -6.73
C ASN A 502 16.11 -13.22 -6.56
N ASN A 503 15.38 -14.00 -7.36
CA ASN A 503 15.14 -15.45 -7.22
C ASN A 503 14.26 -15.89 -6.02
N ASP A 504 14.21 -15.14 -4.92
CA ASP A 504 13.53 -15.56 -3.68
C ASP A 504 12.01 -15.25 -3.68
N CYS A 505 11.20 -16.15 -4.26
CA CYS A 505 9.74 -16.10 -4.18
C CYS A 505 9.12 -17.42 -3.74
N LEU A 506 8.28 -17.36 -2.69
CA LEU A 506 7.49 -18.47 -2.18
C LEU A 506 6.04 -18.35 -2.65
N ILE A 507 5.58 -19.30 -3.47
CA ILE A 507 4.18 -19.37 -3.92
C ILE A 507 3.38 -20.22 -2.93
N ILE A 508 2.28 -19.67 -2.40
CA ILE A 508 1.40 -20.32 -1.43
C ILE A 508 -0.02 -20.41 -2.00
N LEU A 509 -0.51 -21.64 -2.20
CA LEU A 509 -1.90 -21.90 -2.54
C LEU A 509 -2.78 -21.72 -1.29
N VAL A 510 -3.80 -20.87 -1.37
CA VAL A 510 -4.76 -20.58 -0.28
C VAL A 510 -6.19 -20.83 -0.74
N ASN A 511 -7.12 -21.01 0.22
CA ASN A 511 -8.51 -21.32 -0.09
C ASN A 511 -9.28 -20.16 -0.78
N SER A 512 -8.90 -18.92 -0.50
CA SER A 512 -9.39 -17.70 -1.17
C SER A 512 -8.52 -16.49 -0.79
N LEU A 513 -8.69 -15.37 -1.50
CA LEU A 513 -7.99 -14.10 -1.25
C LEU A 513 -8.96 -12.95 -0.97
N SER A 514 -8.41 -11.84 -0.48
CA SER A 514 -9.15 -10.59 -0.27
C SER A 514 -9.80 -10.09 -1.56
N SER A 515 -11.00 -9.51 -1.46
CA SER A 515 -11.79 -8.97 -2.59
C SER A 515 -11.99 -9.93 -3.79
N GLU A 516 -11.94 -11.24 -3.55
CA GLU A 516 -11.94 -12.30 -4.56
C GLU A 516 -10.76 -12.26 -5.56
N ALA A 517 -9.63 -11.65 -5.20
CA ALA A 517 -8.45 -11.61 -6.06
C ALA A 517 -7.94 -13.01 -6.47
N LEU A 518 -7.24 -13.08 -7.58
CA LEU A 518 -6.56 -14.29 -8.06
C LEU A 518 -5.12 -14.41 -7.53
N ILE A 519 -4.50 -13.28 -7.16
CA ILE A 519 -3.17 -13.18 -6.56
C ILE A 519 -3.05 -12.02 -5.57
N GLU A 520 -2.32 -12.23 -4.48
CA GLU A 520 -1.94 -11.24 -3.47
C GLU A 520 -0.43 -11.37 -3.17
N TRP A 521 0.35 -10.31 -3.38
CA TRP A 521 1.79 -10.30 -3.15
C TRP A 521 2.16 -9.69 -1.80
N ASN A 522 3.14 -10.28 -1.11
CA ASN A 522 3.74 -9.74 0.10
C ASN A 522 5.27 -9.72 -0.02
N ILE A 523 5.91 -8.67 0.48
CA ILE A 523 7.37 -8.54 0.52
C ILE A 523 7.84 -8.19 1.94
N ILE A 524 8.93 -8.83 2.34
CA ILE A 524 9.81 -8.39 3.43
C ILE A 524 11.15 -8.03 2.78
N GLY A 525 11.69 -6.82 3.01
CA GLY A 525 12.91 -6.36 2.35
C GLY A 525 13.89 -5.61 3.25
N LYS A 526 15.18 -5.63 2.89
CA LYS A 526 16.25 -4.82 3.51
C LYS A 526 16.60 -3.64 2.60
N LYS A 527 16.59 -2.41 3.11
CA LYS A 527 17.07 -1.19 2.45
C LYS A 527 18.61 -1.18 2.34
N GLU A 528 19.15 -0.58 1.29
CA GLU A 528 20.57 -0.18 1.24
C GLU A 528 20.93 0.83 2.35
N CYS A 529 22.14 0.69 2.91
CA CYS A 529 22.72 1.62 3.89
C CYS A 529 23.50 2.73 3.19
N GLU A 530 23.21 4.00 3.47
CA GLU A 530 23.87 5.15 2.81
C GLU A 530 25.33 5.39 3.26
N ASN A 531 25.77 4.76 4.35
CA ASN A 531 27.09 4.98 4.96
C ASN A 531 28.11 3.85 4.71
N SER A 532 27.94 2.98 3.71
CA SER A 532 28.95 1.97 3.35
C SER A 532 30.11 2.58 2.54
N TYR A 533 30.74 3.64 3.07
CA TYR A 533 31.97 4.25 2.54
C TYR A 533 33.22 3.62 3.16
N ASP A 534 33.22 2.30 3.25
CA ASP A 534 34.35 1.51 3.73
C ASP A 534 34.62 0.35 2.77
N GLY A 535 35.90 0.01 2.58
CA GLY A 535 36.36 -1.00 1.61
C GLY A 535 36.03 -2.45 1.98
N ILE A 536 35.07 -2.65 2.88
CA ILE A 536 34.67 -3.96 3.41
C ILE A 536 33.82 -4.67 2.35
N ILE A 537 34.54 -5.31 1.43
CA ILE A 537 34.18 -6.49 0.61
C ILE A 537 32.78 -6.43 -0.04
N LYS A 538 32.75 -6.54 -1.39
CA LYS A 538 31.59 -7.12 -2.10
C LYS A 538 31.45 -8.60 -1.69
N SER A 539 31.04 -8.86 -0.46
CA SER A 539 30.85 -10.20 0.07
C SER A 539 29.57 -10.75 -0.55
N ASN A 540 29.73 -11.74 -1.43
CA ASN A 540 28.64 -12.44 -2.09
C ASN A 540 27.91 -13.36 -1.10
N LEU A 541 27.34 -12.79 -0.03
CA LEU A 541 26.54 -13.50 0.96
C LEU A 541 25.23 -14.08 0.38
N TRP A 542 24.91 -13.75 -0.87
CA TRP A 542 23.84 -14.33 -1.67
C TRP A 542 24.28 -14.62 -3.12
N SER A 543 25.33 -15.43 -3.30
CA SER A 543 25.61 -16.10 -4.59
C SER A 543 25.35 -17.59 -4.52
N ILE A 544 24.07 -18.00 -4.58
CA ILE A 544 23.71 -19.41 -4.77
C ILE A 544 23.82 -19.74 -6.27
N SER A 545 24.99 -20.19 -6.69
CA SER A 545 25.25 -20.64 -8.06
C SER A 545 24.67 -22.05 -8.30
N PHE A 546 23.47 -22.12 -8.86
CA PHE A 546 22.81 -23.38 -9.18
C PHE A 546 23.31 -24.00 -10.50
N PHE A 547 23.66 -25.30 -10.48
CA PHE A 547 23.82 -26.14 -11.67
C PHE A 547 22.78 -27.27 -11.67
N THR A 548 22.18 -27.54 -12.84
CA THR A 548 21.22 -28.64 -13.02
C THR A 548 21.91 -29.93 -13.44
N TYR A 549 21.94 -30.93 -12.55
CA TYR A 549 22.27 -32.32 -12.93
C TYR A 549 21.01 -33.10 -13.32
N LYS A 550 21.11 -33.85 -14.42
CA LYS A 550 20.06 -34.76 -14.90
C LYS A 550 20.37 -36.18 -14.43
N ILE A 551 19.81 -36.58 -13.30
CA ILE A 551 20.02 -37.91 -12.72
C ILE A 551 19.25 -38.96 -13.54
N SER A 552 19.94 -40.01 -13.98
CA SER A 552 19.36 -41.21 -14.59
C SER A 552 18.82 -42.16 -13.53
N GLU A 553 17.74 -42.90 -13.85
CA GLU A 553 16.88 -43.54 -12.84
C GLU A 553 17.51 -44.70 -12.06
N ASP A 554 18.57 -45.33 -12.60
CA ASP A 554 19.17 -46.57 -12.07
C ASP A 554 20.51 -46.35 -11.33
N SER A 555 20.49 -45.65 -10.20
CA SER A 555 21.65 -45.62 -9.28
C SER A 555 21.26 -45.58 -7.80
N GLU A 556 21.68 -46.61 -7.04
CA GLU A 556 21.49 -46.66 -5.59
C GLU A 556 22.50 -45.74 -4.87
N LEU A 557 22.05 -44.55 -4.48
CA LEU A 557 22.86 -43.59 -3.72
C LEU A 557 22.67 -43.78 -2.20
N SER A 558 23.79 -43.92 -1.48
CA SER A 558 23.80 -43.99 -0.02
C SER A 558 23.50 -42.62 0.60
N LEU A 559 23.12 -42.60 1.89
CA LEU A 559 22.84 -41.35 2.61
C LEU A 559 24.07 -40.43 2.69
N GLU A 560 25.27 -41.03 2.72
CA GLU A 560 26.54 -40.32 2.71
C GLU A 560 26.83 -39.67 1.35
N ALA A 561 26.40 -40.25 0.24
CA ALA A 561 26.51 -39.62 -1.08
C ALA A 561 25.55 -38.41 -1.19
N ILE A 562 24.35 -38.49 -0.61
CA ILE A 562 23.39 -37.36 -0.55
C ILE A 562 23.97 -36.22 0.31
N LEU A 563 24.59 -36.53 1.44
CA LEU A 563 25.26 -35.54 2.30
C LEU A 563 26.55 -34.99 1.67
N GLY A 564 27.33 -35.81 0.97
CA GLY A 564 28.50 -35.36 0.21
C GLY A 564 28.12 -34.39 -0.92
N THR A 565 27.00 -34.64 -1.60
CA THR A 565 26.45 -33.73 -2.63
C THR A 565 26.06 -32.36 -2.06
N LEU A 566 25.76 -32.27 -0.76
CA LEU A 566 25.47 -31.00 -0.06
C LEU A 566 26.73 -30.26 0.43
N LEU A 567 27.92 -30.87 0.37
CA LEU A 567 29.13 -30.35 1.04
C LEU A 567 30.37 -30.22 0.15
N HIS A 568 30.45 -30.90 -0.99
CA HIS A 568 31.72 -31.07 -1.73
C HIS A 568 32.03 -29.98 -2.79
N SER A 569 31.36 -28.82 -2.80
CA SER A 569 31.59 -27.75 -3.79
C SER A 569 32.37 -26.55 -3.23
N PHE A 570 33.55 -26.80 -2.65
CA PHE A 570 34.52 -25.76 -2.26
C PHE A 570 35.93 -26.02 -2.81
N GLU A 571 36.01 -26.35 -4.10
CA GLU A 571 37.25 -26.27 -4.88
C GLU A 571 36.96 -25.74 -6.29
N GLU A 572 37.80 -24.85 -6.80
CA GLU A 572 37.51 -24.08 -8.02
C GLU A 572 37.72 -24.87 -9.31
N LYS A 573 36.81 -24.69 -10.28
CA LYS A 573 37.20 -24.36 -11.67
C LYS A 573 36.08 -23.72 -12.47
N PHE A 574 36.45 -22.72 -13.25
CA PHE A 574 35.63 -22.10 -14.29
C PHE A 574 35.27 -23.13 -15.38
N THR A 575 34.00 -23.15 -15.85
CA THR A 575 33.70 -23.07 -17.31
C THR A 575 32.22 -22.83 -17.61
N ASN A 576 31.97 -21.80 -18.43
CA ASN A 576 30.91 -21.64 -19.43
C ASN A 576 29.56 -22.39 -19.30
N GLY A 577 28.52 -21.66 -18.86
CA GLY A 577 27.40 -21.40 -19.77
C GLY A 577 26.02 -22.04 -19.47
N LYS A 578 24.98 -21.20 -19.66
CA LYS A 578 23.53 -21.44 -19.54
C LYS A 578 22.97 -21.53 -18.11
N ILE A 579 21.88 -20.78 -17.92
CA ILE A 579 21.12 -20.64 -16.66
C ILE A 579 19.77 -21.34 -16.85
N LEU A 580 19.31 -22.06 -15.84
CA LEU A 580 17.91 -22.51 -15.71
C LEU A 580 17.41 -22.18 -14.30
N SER A 581 16.16 -21.75 -14.19
CA SER A 581 15.59 -21.19 -12.96
C SER A 581 15.37 -22.23 -11.86
N SER A 582 15.59 -21.82 -10.61
CA SER A 582 15.29 -22.60 -9.42
C SER A 582 13.80 -22.95 -9.33
N THR A 583 13.51 -24.24 -9.22
CA THR A 583 12.24 -24.79 -8.74
C THR A 583 12.60 -26.07 -8.00
N ILE A 584 12.32 -26.12 -6.70
CA ILE A 584 12.71 -27.26 -5.86
C ILE A 584 11.73 -28.41 -6.12
N TYR A 585 12.07 -29.26 -7.09
CA TYR A 585 11.31 -30.48 -7.38
C TYR A 585 11.55 -31.53 -6.29
N TYR A 586 10.51 -31.82 -5.52
CA TYR A 586 10.54 -32.82 -4.46
C TYR A 586 10.41 -34.24 -5.05
N ASN A 587 11.49 -35.03 -5.01
CA ASN A 587 11.44 -36.46 -5.32
C ASN A 587 11.14 -37.26 -4.04
N SER A 588 9.98 -37.93 -4.02
CA SER A 588 9.47 -38.62 -2.83
C SER A 588 10.31 -39.83 -2.39
N LYS A 589 10.96 -40.54 -3.32
CA LYS A 589 11.71 -41.77 -3.03
C LYS A 589 12.91 -41.55 -2.08
N SER A 590 13.44 -40.33 -2.01
CA SER A 590 14.69 -40.03 -1.28
C SER A 590 14.55 -40.02 0.25
N PHE A 591 13.34 -39.82 0.79
CA PHE A 591 13.15 -39.48 2.21
C PHE A 591 12.46 -40.54 3.08
N GLU A 592 12.01 -41.66 2.51
CA GLU A 592 11.29 -42.73 3.25
C GLU A 592 12.13 -43.44 4.33
N LYS A 593 13.44 -43.18 4.40
CA LYS A 593 14.39 -43.81 5.34
C LYS A 593 14.71 -42.97 6.60
N VAL A 594 14.18 -41.75 6.76
CA VAL A 594 14.49 -40.87 7.91
C VAL A 594 13.57 -41.16 9.10
N LYS A 595 14.15 -41.62 10.23
CA LYS A 595 13.39 -42.31 11.29
C LYS A 595 12.78 -41.46 12.42
N SER A 596 13.09 -40.17 12.57
CA SER A 596 12.40 -39.33 13.57
C SER A 596 12.37 -37.82 13.23
N PRO A 597 11.34 -37.06 13.68
CA PRO A 597 11.27 -35.61 13.48
C PRO A 597 12.38 -34.84 14.22
N GLU A 598 12.86 -35.35 15.34
CA GLU A 598 13.93 -34.75 16.13
C GLU A 598 15.24 -34.70 15.34
N THR A 599 15.54 -35.76 14.57
CA THR A 599 16.68 -35.79 13.65
C THR A 599 16.55 -34.75 12.54
N ILE A 600 15.34 -34.49 12.02
CA ILE A 600 15.10 -33.49 10.97
C ILE A 600 15.18 -32.06 11.54
N SER A 601 14.53 -31.79 12.66
CA SER A 601 14.59 -30.48 13.34
C SER A 601 16.01 -30.16 13.80
N LYS A 602 16.75 -31.16 14.30
CA LYS A 602 18.17 -31.03 14.63
C LYS A 602 19.04 -30.84 13.39
N ALA A 603 18.87 -31.61 12.32
CA ALA A 603 19.63 -31.41 11.08
C ALA A 603 19.41 -30.01 10.50
N ILE A 604 18.17 -29.52 10.49
CA ILE A 604 17.83 -28.14 10.12
C ILE A 604 18.57 -27.15 11.04
N SER A 605 18.47 -27.31 12.37
CA SER A 605 19.18 -26.48 13.36
C SER A 605 20.70 -26.46 13.16
N ASP A 606 21.31 -27.63 12.95
CA ASP A 606 22.74 -27.81 12.79
C ASP A 606 23.22 -27.24 11.45
N THR A 607 22.42 -27.36 10.37
CA THR A 607 22.66 -26.69 9.07
C THR A 607 22.53 -25.16 9.19
N ILE A 608 21.54 -24.64 9.90
CA ILE A 608 21.42 -23.19 10.19
C ILE A 608 22.62 -22.70 10.99
N GLN A 609 23.02 -23.45 12.01
CA GLN A 609 24.19 -23.13 12.84
C GLN A 609 25.49 -23.17 12.02
N SER A 610 25.60 -24.09 11.06
CA SER A 610 26.73 -24.20 10.13
C SER A 610 26.77 -23.09 9.07
N LEU A 611 25.61 -22.58 8.62
CA LEU A 611 25.53 -21.56 7.57
C LEU A 611 25.56 -20.13 8.11
N LEU A 612 25.04 -19.89 9.31
CA LEU A 612 24.84 -18.55 9.87
C LEU A 612 25.66 -18.30 11.15
N GLY A 613 26.24 -19.33 11.77
CA GLY A 613 27.12 -19.21 12.94
C GLY A 613 26.42 -19.06 14.29
N TYR A 614 25.10 -19.22 14.36
CA TYR A 614 24.29 -19.06 15.58
C TYR A 614 23.39 -20.25 15.86
N ARG A 615 23.12 -20.50 17.15
CA ARG A 615 22.31 -21.62 17.63
C ARG A 615 20.86 -21.18 17.81
N ILE A 616 19.95 -21.69 16.97
CA ILE A 616 18.50 -21.54 17.16
C ILE A 616 18.01 -22.73 17.98
N GLU A 617 17.18 -22.50 19.00
CA GLU A 617 16.56 -23.60 19.73
C GLU A 617 15.41 -24.23 18.94
N SER A 618 15.35 -25.56 18.92
CA SER A 618 14.37 -26.34 18.13
C SER A 618 12.91 -26.05 18.48
N HIS A 619 12.65 -25.52 19.69
CA HIS A 619 11.32 -25.14 20.14
C HIS A 619 10.79 -23.83 19.50
N CYS A 620 11.60 -23.11 18.72
CA CYS A 620 11.24 -21.84 18.08
C CYS A 620 10.57 -21.98 16.70
N ILE A 621 10.24 -23.20 16.25
CA ILE A 621 9.73 -23.50 14.91
C ILE A 621 8.27 -23.99 14.98
N SER A 622 7.35 -23.40 14.20
CA SER A 622 5.93 -23.84 14.10
C SER A 622 5.49 -24.20 12.68
N THR A 623 4.29 -24.79 12.53
CA THR A 623 3.85 -25.57 11.35
C THR A 623 2.32 -25.60 11.18
N ASN A 624 1.71 -24.93 10.19
CA ASN A 624 0.26 -24.99 9.94
C ASN A 624 -0.19 -24.73 8.47
N GLY A 625 -1.02 -25.62 7.89
CA GLY A 625 -1.65 -25.53 6.54
C GLY A 625 -1.01 -26.41 5.44
N ILE A 626 -1.69 -26.91 4.39
CA ILE A 626 -3.15 -27.00 4.12
C ILE A 626 -3.56 -28.47 3.80
N TRP A 627 -4.01 -28.87 2.58
CA TRP A 627 -4.75 -30.15 2.39
C TRP A 627 -4.75 -30.83 0.99
N ILE A 628 -5.13 -32.12 0.97
CA ILE A 628 -5.55 -32.93 -0.21
C ILE A 628 -6.81 -33.73 0.18
N SER A 629 -7.68 -34.04 -0.79
CA SER A 629 -8.83 -34.94 -0.64
C SER A 629 -8.47 -36.39 -0.28
N GLY A 630 -9.24 -37.01 0.62
CA GLY A 630 -9.33 -38.47 0.77
C GLY A 630 -8.68 -39.05 2.04
N GLU A 631 -9.51 -39.62 2.91
CA GLU A 631 -9.20 -40.71 3.86
C GLU A 631 -7.88 -40.64 4.67
N THR A 632 -7.89 -39.76 5.67
CA THR A 632 -7.35 -39.99 7.04
C THR A 632 -5.96 -40.65 7.21
N ILE A 633 -4.89 -39.84 7.35
CA ILE A 633 -4.09 -39.64 8.61
C ILE A 633 -2.79 -38.80 8.37
N THR A 634 -2.70 -37.59 8.95
CA THR A 634 -1.56 -36.62 8.97
C THR A 634 -0.47 -36.96 10.04
N PRO A 635 0.73 -36.32 10.23
CA PRO A 635 1.57 -34.32 9.82
C PRO A 635 1.82 -33.47 8.57
N VAL A 636 1.07 -32.38 8.40
CA VAL A 636 1.49 -31.08 7.80
C VAL A 636 2.99 -30.65 7.95
N ALA A 637 3.49 -29.95 6.92
CA ALA A 637 4.89 -29.53 6.69
C ALA A 637 5.47 -28.39 7.57
N ILE A 638 6.77 -28.12 7.38
CA ILE A 638 7.59 -27.18 8.18
C ILE A 638 7.49 -25.73 7.67
N THR A 639 7.14 -24.77 8.54
CA THR A 639 7.21 -23.33 8.23
C THR A 639 8.47 -22.72 8.82
N ILE A 640 9.59 -22.76 8.08
CA ILE A 640 10.87 -22.16 8.51
C ILE A 640 10.82 -20.64 8.33
N LYS A 641 10.22 -19.92 9.28
CA LYS A 641 10.17 -18.44 9.29
C LYS A 641 11.43 -17.83 9.91
N ILE A 642 12.60 -18.19 9.37
CA ILE A 642 13.90 -17.68 9.82
C ILE A 642 14.18 -16.33 9.15
N ILE A 643 13.86 -15.26 9.87
CA ILE A 643 14.24 -13.90 9.49
C ILE A 643 15.68 -13.68 9.96
N TYR A 644 16.66 -13.95 9.10
CA TYR A 644 18.06 -13.66 9.44
C TYR A 644 18.52 -12.30 8.91
N PHE A 645 19.13 -11.55 9.82
CA PHE A 645 19.81 -10.30 9.52
C PHE A 645 21.31 -10.58 9.48
N LEU A 646 21.96 -10.20 8.38
CA LEU A 646 23.37 -9.84 8.38
C LEU A 646 23.45 -8.31 8.44
N PHE A 647 24.46 -7.79 9.15
CA PHE A 647 24.69 -6.34 9.30
C PHE A 647 24.87 -5.69 7.92
#